data_AF-A0A936N349-F1
#
_entry.id   AF-A0A936N349-F1
#
_cell.length_a   1.000
_cell.length_b   1.000
_cell.length_c   1.000
_cell.angle_alpha   90.00
_cell.angle_beta   90.00
_cell.angle_gamma   90.00
#
_symmetry.space_group_name_H-M   'P 1'
#
loop_
_entity.id
_entity.type
_entity.pdbx_description
1 polymer ?
#
loop_
_entity_poly.entity_id
_entity_poly.type
_entity_poly.pdbx_seq_one_letter_code
_entity_poly.pdbx_strand_id
1 'polypeptide(L)'
;MSSDVNPSISREELDEIWAISSGTVAQQELIVQFVDDAGGVFHRVMECATATPLDGPVSGRAYVAGVDVADAADFTVISILDARTREQVYIDRFNRIGYTALEDRIHAAYERWNIQTMVIEDNSIGQPVIDHLRGRGMSIVPFHTSAATKQPLIQALQSAFEHGTIRILPDPIQVGELQAYEGKRLAGGMSYSAPAGMHDDTVMALALAWHGVGKRPTPIPQQAARQSRGRGSNGEANLYKDIGDIGLNTSGWGESGDEFLDEWRGATNKAKRVREMLYNSATVGALRLAVEMPLRDIDWQFISDEGEDDPRLELLNESFGALSHSWNDHVTDALDFLWYGWSMFSITYQQRDGRILWRKFRPLGHDTLQRWLYDEDGGMAGIQQWPHLNPAPVPIERMVIYRFRRARGNPEGFSILRPAWPSWYYAKNIQHVEAIGIERNLAGLPIVQLPEGADTTESDSEDTDVGRARQLAKSVRNDSNAGLVIPFGWDFRLAASGGTGANNTDAVISRYDKRILMSALAQFIMLGMDNIGALATYSGSQDFFTLTLNAVADTMAETFTKFAVERLLSLNGLDPHGVRLTHSPAGGLKPEQIATALGQIGQSGFLTWSADDEVWLRSIFRLPVRDAETIQADRDEAQAARARIAIGNAPTIDQQTAEARRTNTPPTAMTRPGRSGNGNGKRRWPRFWPGNRTT
;
A
#
# COMPACT_ATOMS: atom_id res chain seq x y z
N MET A 1 41.03 -37.90 25.42
CA MET A 1 40.86 -39.37 25.61
C MET A 1 39.76 -39.85 24.67
N SER A 2 39.87 -41.03 24.07
CA SER A 2 38.82 -41.65 23.21
C SER A 2 37.55 -41.94 24.03
N SER A 3 36.38 -41.90 23.40
CA SER A 3 35.06 -42.15 24.00
C SER A 3 34.87 -43.58 24.55
N ASP A 4 35.83 -44.48 24.36
CA ASP A 4 35.81 -45.86 24.88
C ASP A 4 36.03 -46.00 26.39
N VAL A 5 36.18 -44.89 27.13
CA VAL A 5 36.53 -44.90 28.56
C VAL A 5 35.61 -44.02 29.42
N ASN A 6 34.35 -43.81 29.00
CA ASN A 6 33.35 -43.16 29.85
C ASN A 6 32.69 -44.21 30.78
N PRO A 7 32.89 -44.18 32.12
CA PRO A 7 32.37 -45.19 33.05
C PRO A 7 30.86 -45.10 33.31
N SER A 8 30.17 -44.12 32.69
CA SER A 8 28.78 -43.75 33.01
C SER A 8 27.77 -44.09 31.91
N ILE A 9 28.19 -44.69 30.80
CA ILE A 9 27.29 -45.11 29.71
C ILE A 9 27.49 -46.61 29.50
N SER A 10 26.39 -47.38 29.51
CA SER A 10 26.47 -48.81 29.28
C SER A 10 26.81 -49.10 27.82
N ARG A 11 27.55 -50.19 27.55
CA ARG A 11 27.87 -50.59 26.17
C ARG A 11 26.62 -50.87 25.33
N GLU A 12 25.54 -51.29 25.97
CA GLU A 12 24.27 -51.60 25.32
C GLU A 12 23.55 -50.33 24.83
N GLU A 13 23.62 -49.21 25.57
CA GLU A 13 23.09 -47.92 25.11
C GLU A 13 23.88 -47.34 23.93
N LEU A 14 25.20 -47.57 23.89
CA LEU A 14 26.04 -47.15 22.76
C LEU A 14 25.71 -47.93 21.48
N ASP A 15 25.49 -49.24 21.60
CA ASP A 15 25.14 -50.08 20.46
C ASP A 15 23.75 -49.74 19.87
N GLU A 16 22.78 -49.34 20.72
CA GLU A 16 21.47 -48.85 20.26
C GLU A 16 21.55 -47.51 19.51
N ILE A 17 22.37 -46.57 19.98
CA ILE A 17 22.58 -45.27 19.33
C ILE A 17 23.20 -45.46 17.94
N TRP A 18 24.13 -46.41 17.80
CA TRP A 18 24.76 -46.79 16.52
C TRP A 18 23.80 -47.48 15.55
N ALA A 19 22.78 -48.18 16.06
CA ALA A 19 21.80 -48.87 15.22
C ALA A 19 20.74 -47.93 14.62
N ILE A 20 20.46 -46.79 15.26
CA ILE A 20 19.38 -45.86 14.86
C ILE A 20 19.88 -44.77 13.89
N SER A 21 21.18 -44.48 13.88
CA SER A 21 21.75 -43.36 13.14
C SER A 21 22.31 -43.81 11.77
N SER A 22 21.83 -43.17 10.69
CA SER A 22 22.33 -43.42 9.33
C SER A 22 23.80 -42.99 9.22
N GLY A 23 24.64 -43.86 8.65
CA GLY A 23 26.10 -43.89 8.82
C GLY A 23 26.92 -42.66 8.40
N THR A 24 26.32 -41.60 7.87
CA THR A 24 27.01 -40.32 7.60
C THR A 24 26.84 -39.32 8.74
N VAL A 25 25.69 -39.34 9.44
CA VAL A 25 25.41 -38.45 10.58
C VAL A 25 26.13 -38.94 11.84
N ALA A 26 26.16 -40.26 12.07
CA ALA A 26 26.88 -40.86 13.21
C ALA A 26 28.40 -40.65 13.17
N GLN A 27 29.00 -40.66 11.96
CA GLN A 27 30.43 -40.40 11.79
C GLN A 27 30.81 -38.93 12.03
N GLN A 28 29.86 -38.00 11.85
CA GLN A 28 30.05 -36.58 12.14
C GLN A 28 29.79 -36.23 13.62
N GLU A 29 28.83 -36.89 14.28
CA GLU A 29 28.41 -36.51 15.64
C GLU A 29 29.21 -37.13 16.80
N LEU A 30 30.05 -38.15 16.58
CA LEU A 30 30.66 -38.92 17.69
C LEU A 30 32.20 -38.98 17.71
N ILE A 31 32.90 -38.27 16.84
CA ILE A 31 34.38 -38.22 16.85
C ILE A 31 34.85 -36.76 17.05
N VAL A 32 34.70 -36.25 18.27
CA VAL A 32 35.44 -35.05 18.70
C VAL A 32 36.76 -35.53 19.30
N GLN A 33 37.83 -35.50 18.50
CA GLN A 33 39.18 -35.58 19.06
C GLN A 33 39.45 -34.26 19.77
N PHE A 34 39.56 -34.29 21.10
CA PHE A 34 40.00 -33.14 21.89
C PHE A 34 41.40 -32.72 21.43
N VAL A 35 41.49 -31.59 20.74
CA VAL A 35 42.74 -30.97 20.32
C VAL A 35 43.23 -30.10 21.47
N ASP A 36 44.50 -30.24 21.86
CA ASP A 36 45.11 -29.36 22.86
C ASP A 36 45.05 -27.89 22.37
N ASP A 37 44.76 -26.95 23.28
CA ASP A 37 44.46 -25.50 23.14
C ASP A 37 45.47 -24.63 22.30
N ALA A 38 46.40 -25.23 21.56
CA ALA A 38 47.39 -24.51 20.76
C ALA A 38 46.81 -24.07 19.40
N GLY A 39 46.01 -23.00 19.39
CA GLY A 39 45.63 -22.26 18.18
C GLY A 39 44.16 -21.85 18.06
N GLY A 40 43.30 -22.24 19.00
CA GLY A 40 41.87 -21.90 19.02
C GLY A 40 41.58 -20.45 19.40
N VAL A 41 40.43 -19.93 18.97
CA VAL A 41 39.97 -18.56 19.29
C VAL A 41 39.60 -18.41 20.77
N PHE A 42 39.02 -19.45 21.37
CA PHE A 42 38.56 -19.44 22.76
C PHE A 42 39.49 -20.25 23.65
N HIS A 43 40.03 -19.62 24.69
CA HIS A 43 40.85 -20.28 25.71
C HIS A 43 40.03 -20.51 26.98
N ARG A 44 40.42 -21.49 27.81
CA ARG A 44 39.77 -21.80 29.11
C ARG A 44 38.31 -22.25 28.98
N VAL A 45 37.91 -22.83 27.84
CA VAL A 45 36.56 -23.33 27.59
C VAL A 45 36.15 -24.35 28.67
N MET A 46 37.00 -25.35 28.92
CA MET A 46 36.75 -26.40 29.92
C MET A 46 36.65 -25.86 31.35
N GLU A 47 37.39 -24.81 31.69
CA GLU A 47 37.30 -24.16 33.01
C GLU A 47 35.99 -23.39 33.18
N CYS A 48 35.44 -22.84 32.08
CA CYS A 48 34.17 -22.12 32.08
C CYS A 48 32.95 -23.04 31.92
N ALA A 49 33.14 -24.29 31.48
CA ALA A 49 32.08 -25.30 31.31
C ALA A 49 31.66 -25.94 32.65
N THR A 50 31.22 -25.11 33.59
CA THR A 50 30.90 -25.50 34.98
C THR A 50 29.49 -25.11 35.41
N ALA A 51 28.68 -24.52 34.52
CA ALA A 51 27.30 -24.16 34.84
C ALA A 51 26.42 -25.42 35.00
N THR A 52 25.39 -25.32 35.83
CA THR A 52 24.39 -26.38 36.04
C THR A 52 23.12 -26.03 35.28
N PRO A 53 22.55 -26.95 34.48
CA PRO A 53 21.30 -26.69 33.77
C PRO A 53 20.17 -26.45 34.75
N LEU A 54 19.24 -25.57 34.39
CA LEU A 54 18.05 -25.30 35.17
C LEU A 54 16.82 -25.89 34.44
N ASP A 55 15.88 -26.43 35.21
CA ASP A 55 14.62 -26.98 34.65
C ASP A 55 13.59 -25.88 34.32
N GLY A 56 13.83 -24.63 34.72
CA GLY A 56 12.96 -23.51 34.44
C GLY A 56 13.43 -22.20 35.11
N PRO A 57 12.70 -21.09 34.90
CA PRO A 57 13.10 -19.79 35.38
C PRO A 57 12.98 -19.69 36.90
N VAL A 58 14.07 -19.27 37.54
CA VAL A 58 14.07 -18.86 38.95
C VAL A 58 13.45 -17.47 39.09
N SER A 59 12.48 -17.33 40.01
CA SER A 59 11.79 -16.06 40.28
C SER A 59 12.76 -14.92 40.63
N GLY A 60 12.51 -13.73 40.07
CA GLY A 60 13.32 -12.53 40.30
C GLY A 60 14.62 -12.46 39.51
N ARG A 61 14.90 -13.42 38.62
CA ARG A 61 16.06 -13.41 37.73
C ARG A 61 15.71 -12.94 36.32
N ALA A 62 16.73 -12.51 35.59
CA ALA A 62 16.64 -12.03 34.23
C ALA A 62 17.36 -12.98 33.27
N TYR A 63 16.73 -13.32 32.15
CA TYR A 63 17.24 -14.25 31.15
C TYR A 63 17.32 -13.58 29.78
N VAL A 64 18.45 -13.80 29.11
CA VAL A 64 18.74 -13.33 27.76
C VAL A 64 18.99 -14.54 26.88
N ALA A 65 18.47 -14.54 25.67
CA ALA A 65 18.71 -15.60 24.71
C ALA A 65 19.40 -15.11 23.45
N GLY A 66 20.21 -15.99 22.86
CA GLY A 66 20.70 -15.89 21.49
C GLY A 66 20.17 -17.09 20.72
N VAL A 67 19.66 -16.84 19.51
CA VAL A 67 19.18 -17.88 18.61
C VAL A 67 19.94 -17.78 17.30
N ASP A 68 20.60 -18.86 16.92
CA ASP A 68 21.15 -19.01 15.58
C ASP A 68 20.17 -19.87 14.75
N VAL A 69 19.60 -19.27 13.71
CA VAL A 69 18.57 -19.88 12.87
C VAL A 69 19.22 -20.35 11.58
N ALA A 70 19.18 -21.66 11.36
CA ALA A 70 19.79 -22.29 10.20
C ALA A 70 18.73 -22.93 9.27
N ASP A 71 19.12 -23.25 8.03
CA ASP A 71 18.23 -23.92 7.07
C ASP A 71 17.93 -25.37 7.49
N ALA A 72 17.01 -26.05 6.80
CA ALA A 72 16.58 -27.41 7.10
C ALA A 72 17.71 -28.47 7.12
N ALA A 73 18.87 -28.17 6.53
CA ALA A 73 20.05 -29.02 6.53
C ALA A 73 20.97 -28.83 7.75
N ASP A 74 20.96 -27.63 8.34
CA ASP A 74 21.85 -27.20 9.42
C ASP A 74 21.09 -27.15 10.77
N PHE A 75 21.78 -26.83 11.87
CA PHE A 75 21.19 -26.84 13.20
C PHE A 75 20.77 -25.46 13.65
N THR A 76 19.52 -25.33 14.11
CA THR A 76 19.08 -24.16 14.87
C THR A 76 19.42 -24.35 16.34
N VAL A 77 20.01 -23.34 16.98
CA VAL A 77 20.43 -23.40 18.39
C VAL A 77 19.87 -22.23 19.17
N ILE A 78 19.26 -22.51 20.32
CA ILE A 78 18.82 -21.53 21.32
C ILE A 78 19.75 -21.63 22.52
N SER A 79 20.43 -20.54 22.89
CA SER A 79 21.28 -20.45 24.08
C SER A 79 20.74 -19.39 25.03
N ILE A 80 20.50 -19.74 26.30
CA ILE A 80 19.92 -18.83 27.31
C ILE A 80 20.90 -18.63 28.46
N LEU A 81 21.16 -17.36 28.78
CA LEU A 81 22.02 -16.91 29.88
C LEU A 81 21.19 -16.22 30.97
N ASP A 82 21.54 -16.45 32.25
CA ASP A 82 21.13 -15.59 33.35
C ASP A 82 21.91 -14.27 33.26
N ALA A 83 21.22 -13.15 33.03
CA ALA A 83 21.82 -11.85 32.77
C ALA A 83 22.66 -11.32 33.95
N ARG A 84 22.40 -11.81 35.17
CA ARG A 84 23.10 -11.38 36.38
C ARG A 84 24.30 -12.28 36.68
N THR A 85 24.10 -13.60 36.71
CA THR A 85 25.18 -14.54 37.04
C THR A 85 26.09 -14.82 35.85
N ARG A 86 25.63 -14.51 34.63
CA ARG A 86 26.33 -14.77 33.35
C ARG A 86 26.58 -16.26 33.10
N GLU A 87 25.71 -17.08 33.66
CA GLU A 87 25.73 -18.54 33.51
C GLU A 87 24.72 -18.94 32.44
N GLN A 88 25.12 -19.83 31.54
CA GLN A 88 24.21 -20.48 30.61
C GLN A 88 23.37 -21.48 31.39
N VAL A 89 22.05 -21.33 31.28
CA VAL A 89 21.08 -22.11 32.07
C VAL A 89 20.31 -23.11 31.22
N TYR A 90 20.30 -22.89 29.90
CA TYR A 90 19.59 -23.72 28.93
C TYR A 90 20.24 -23.62 27.55
N ILE A 91 20.35 -24.76 26.88
CA ILE A 91 20.71 -24.88 25.48
C ILE A 91 19.73 -25.85 24.81
N ASP A 92 19.27 -25.52 23.62
CA ASP A 92 18.42 -26.38 22.81
C ASP A 92 18.88 -26.34 21.35
N ARG A 93 19.28 -27.51 20.83
CA ARG A 93 19.81 -27.68 19.47
C ARG A 93 18.92 -28.67 18.73
N PHE A 94 18.43 -28.27 17.56
CA PHE A 94 17.53 -29.09 16.74
C PHE A 94 17.68 -28.78 15.25
N ASN A 95 17.38 -29.76 14.41
CA ASN A 95 17.40 -29.62 12.94
C ASN A 95 16.22 -30.35 12.29
N ARG A 96 16.08 -30.22 10.97
CA ARG A 96 15.10 -30.96 10.14
C ARG A 96 13.64 -30.83 10.60
N ILE A 97 13.26 -29.67 11.10
CA ILE A 97 11.87 -29.35 11.43
C ILE A 97 11.31 -28.31 10.48
N GLY A 98 10.01 -28.40 10.21
CA GLY A 98 9.31 -27.41 9.38
C GLY A 98 9.31 -26.03 10.04
N TYR A 99 9.21 -25.01 9.20
CA TYR A 99 9.31 -23.61 9.59
C TYR A 99 8.38 -23.20 10.77
N THR A 100 7.12 -23.62 10.75
CA THR A 100 6.17 -23.37 11.85
C THR A 100 6.58 -24.05 13.16
N ALA A 101 7.11 -25.27 13.10
CA ALA A 101 7.55 -26.00 14.28
C ALA A 101 8.81 -25.38 14.91
N LEU A 102 9.69 -24.80 14.08
CA LEU A 102 10.83 -24.01 14.54
C LEU A 102 10.36 -22.79 15.35
N GLU A 103 9.38 -22.05 14.83
CA GLU A 103 8.87 -20.85 15.47
C GLU A 103 8.11 -21.17 16.77
N ASP A 104 7.31 -22.22 16.79
CA ASP A 104 6.63 -22.69 18.00
C ASP A 104 7.63 -23.11 19.09
N ARG A 105 8.75 -23.73 18.70
CA ARG A 105 9.80 -24.14 19.65
C ARG A 105 10.54 -22.94 20.23
N ILE A 106 10.87 -21.94 19.40
CA ILE A 106 11.50 -20.70 19.87
C ILE A 106 10.54 -19.92 20.80
N HIS A 107 9.26 -19.83 20.43
CA HIS A 107 8.23 -19.20 21.25
C HIS A 107 8.06 -19.91 22.60
N ALA A 108 8.01 -21.25 22.60
CA ALA A 108 7.91 -22.04 23.83
C ALA A 108 9.10 -21.80 24.77
N ALA A 109 10.32 -21.69 24.23
CA ALA A 109 11.50 -21.32 25.02
C ALA A 109 11.39 -19.89 25.57
N TYR A 110 10.90 -18.94 24.76
CA TYR A 110 10.69 -17.55 25.18
C TYR A 110 9.72 -17.39 26.35
N GLU A 111 8.57 -18.04 26.26
CA GLU A 111 7.56 -18.03 27.32
C GLU A 111 8.03 -18.79 28.57
N ARG A 112 8.59 -20.00 28.37
CA ARG A 112 9.05 -20.85 29.48
C ARG A 112 10.06 -20.11 30.35
N TRP A 113 10.98 -19.36 29.76
CA TRP A 113 12.07 -18.70 30.47
C TRP A 113 11.81 -17.23 30.80
N ASN A 114 10.66 -16.66 30.37
CA ASN A 114 10.32 -15.24 30.54
C ASN A 114 11.47 -14.32 30.08
N ILE A 115 11.92 -14.54 28.84
CA ILE A 115 13.12 -13.94 28.27
C ILE A 115 12.92 -12.44 28.06
N GLN A 116 13.78 -11.59 28.65
CA GLN A 116 13.66 -10.13 28.47
C GLN A 116 14.25 -9.64 27.15
N THR A 117 15.24 -10.35 26.62
CA THR A 117 15.93 -9.97 25.39
C THR A 117 16.33 -11.23 24.66
N MET A 118 15.83 -11.40 23.44
CA MET A 118 16.22 -12.48 22.55
C MET A 118 16.95 -11.87 21.34
N VAL A 119 18.16 -12.30 21.07
CA VAL A 119 18.96 -11.84 19.93
C VAL A 119 18.91 -12.91 18.85
N ILE A 120 18.53 -12.54 17.62
CA ILE A 120 18.45 -13.48 16.49
C ILE A 120 19.17 -12.85 15.28
N GLU A 121 19.93 -13.65 14.55
CA GLU A 121 20.60 -13.19 13.32
C GLU A 121 19.58 -12.86 12.20
N ASP A 122 19.72 -11.71 11.54
CA ASP A 122 18.78 -11.21 10.50
C ASP A 122 19.18 -11.58 9.05
N ASN A 123 19.74 -12.77 8.87
CA ASN A 123 20.12 -13.30 7.56
C ASN A 123 18.89 -13.71 6.70
N SER A 124 19.13 -14.33 5.54
CA SER A 124 18.09 -14.72 4.59
C SER A 124 17.03 -15.68 5.14
N ILE A 125 17.32 -16.40 6.22
CA ILE A 125 16.39 -17.36 6.86
C ILE A 125 15.88 -16.81 8.20
N GLY A 126 16.74 -16.13 8.95
CA GLY A 126 16.42 -15.56 10.26
C GLY A 126 15.48 -14.36 10.19
N GLN A 127 15.54 -13.54 9.14
CA GLN A 127 14.67 -12.35 9.01
C GLN A 127 13.17 -12.71 8.98
N PRO A 128 12.71 -13.68 8.15
CA PRO A 128 11.35 -14.21 8.23
C PRO A 128 10.94 -14.70 9.64
N VAL A 129 11.85 -15.37 10.36
CA VAL A 129 11.56 -15.95 11.69
C VAL A 129 11.41 -14.84 12.73
N ILE A 130 12.27 -13.82 12.65
CA ILE A 130 12.20 -12.62 13.48
C ILE A 130 10.85 -11.92 13.31
N ASP A 131 10.40 -11.76 12.06
CA ASP A 131 9.16 -11.07 11.75
C ASP A 131 7.94 -11.80 12.33
N HIS A 132 7.88 -13.12 12.19
CA HIS A 132 6.77 -13.90 12.76
C HIS A 132 6.80 -13.96 14.28
N LEU A 133 7.96 -14.19 14.90
CA LEU A 133 8.09 -14.24 16.35
C LEU A 133 7.80 -12.88 17.01
N ARG A 134 8.16 -11.75 16.38
CA ARG A 134 7.73 -10.41 16.80
C ARG A 134 6.23 -10.22 16.72
N GLY A 135 5.59 -10.76 15.67
CA GLY A 135 4.13 -10.81 15.55
C GLY A 135 3.44 -11.55 16.70
N ARG A 136 4.15 -12.46 17.39
CA ARG A 136 3.69 -13.16 18.60
C ARG A 136 4.00 -12.39 19.90
N GLY A 137 4.46 -11.14 19.81
CA GLY A 137 4.73 -10.27 20.97
C GLY A 137 6.09 -10.50 21.62
N MET A 138 7.01 -11.23 20.98
CA MET A 138 8.34 -11.50 21.52
C MET A 138 9.28 -10.31 21.32
N SER A 139 10.02 -9.93 22.37
CA SER A 139 11.02 -8.86 22.32
C SER A 139 12.33 -9.37 21.71
N ILE A 140 12.45 -9.22 20.38
CA ILE A 140 13.60 -9.69 19.59
C ILE A 140 14.48 -8.54 19.12
N VAL A 141 15.78 -8.65 19.39
CA VAL A 141 16.85 -7.79 18.89
C VAL A 141 17.47 -8.46 17.65
N PRO A 142 17.32 -7.88 16.45
CA PRO A 142 17.92 -8.45 15.25
C PRO A 142 19.42 -8.16 15.27
N PHE A 143 20.22 -9.09 14.78
CA PHE A 143 21.66 -8.92 14.65
C PHE A 143 22.10 -9.17 13.21
N HIS A 144 22.63 -8.13 12.56
CA HIS A 144 23.16 -8.24 11.21
C HIS A 144 24.60 -8.74 11.20
N THR A 145 24.81 -9.96 10.72
CA THR A 145 26.13 -10.58 10.59
C THR A 145 26.80 -10.18 9.29
N SER A 146 27.90 -9.44 9.42
CA SER A 146 28.84 -9.06 8.35
C SER A 146 30.26 -9.30 8.86
N ALA A 147 31.28 -9.35 7.99
CA ALA A 147 32.67 -9.49 8.44
C ALA A 147 33.07 -8.40 9.48
N ALA A 148 32.51 -7.18 9.34
CA ALA A 148 32.76 -6.07 10.25
C ALA A 148 32.03 -6.18 11.60
N THR A 149 30.91 -6.90 11.68
CA THR A 149 30.11 -7.06 12.91
C THR A 149 30.35 -8.40 13.61
N LYS A 150 30.73 -9.46 12.88
CA LYS A 150 31.10 -10.77 13.43
C LYS A 150 32.39 -10.70 14.23
N GLN A 151 33.40 -9.97 13.75
CA GLN A 151 34.68 -9.81 14.44
C GLN A 151 34.54 -9.29 15.89
N PRO A 152 33.89 -8.14 16.16
CA PRO A 152 33.72 -7.65 17.53
C PRO A 152 32.80 -8.53 18.39
N LEU A 153 31.83 -9.23 17.79
CA LEU A 153 30.94 -10.17 18.50
C LEU A 153 31.74 -11.33 19.11
N ILE A 154 32.57 -11.98 18.29
CA ILE A 154 33.40 -13.12 18.71
C ILE A 154 34.49 -12.67 19.70
N GLN A 155 35.12 -11.51 19.47
CA GLN A 155 36.12 -10.96 20.40
C GLN A 155 35.53 -10.67 21.80
N ALA A 156 34.28 -10.20 21.87
CA ALA A 156 33.60 -9.99 23.14
C ALA A 156 33.33 -11.30 23.90
N LEU A 157 33.00 -12.37 23.18
CA LEU A 157 32.85 -13.71 23.77
C LEU A 157 34.21 -14.29 24.18
N GLN A 158 35.25 -14.13 23.37
CA GLN A 158 36.62 -14.55 23.68
C GLN A 158 37.10 -13.94 25.00
N SER A 159 36.94 -12.62 25.15
CA SER A 159 37.29 -11.92 26.39
C SER A 159 36.51 -12.46 27.60
N ALA A 160 35.25 -12.88 27.40
CA ALA A 160 34.42 -13.42 28.47
C ALA A 160 34.99 -14.73 29.05
N PHE A 161 35.45 -15.62 28.17
CA PHE A 161 36.11 -16.88 28.53
C PHE A 161 37.48 -16.66 29.16
N GLU A 162 38.31 -15.79 28.55
CA GLU A 162 39.65 -15.49 29.06
C GLU A 162 39.61 -14.95 30.50
N HIS A 163 38.63 -14.11 30.81
CA HIS A 163 38.44 -13.56 32.16
C HIS A 163 37.57 -14.42 33.08
N GLY A 164 37.02 -15.55 32.61
CA GLY A 164 36.13 -16.41 33.40
C GLY A 164 34.84 -15.71 33.85
N THR A 165 34.37 -14.73 33.07
CA THR A 165 33.16 -13.94 33.39
C THR A 165 31.88 -14.56 32.83
N ILE A 166 32.00 -15.59 31.99
CA ILE A 166 30.91 -16.44 31.52
C ILE A 166 31.12 -17.85 32.08
N ARG A 167 30.03 -18.54 32.42
CA ARG A 167 30.05 -20.00 32.61
C ARG A 167 29.04 -20.64 31.68
N ILE A 168 29.45 -21.68 30.99
CA ILE A 168 28.59 -22.42 30.05
C ILE A 168 28.22 -23.78 30.63
N LEU A 169 27.18 -24.39 30.09
CA LEU A 169 26.84 -25.78 30.38
C LEU A 169 27.94 -26.69 29.82
N PRO A 170 28.26 -27.82 30.48
CA PRO A 170 29.20 -28.82 29.96
C PRO A 170 28.57 -29.66 28.85
N ASP A 171 28.02 -29.00 27.82
CA ASP A 171 27.48 -29.63 26.62
C ASP A 171 28.63 -30.05 25.69
N PRO A 172 28.80 -31.36 25.38
CA PRO A 172 29.94 -31.83 24.59
C PRO A 172 30.05 -31.22 23.20
N ILE A 173 28.92 -30.91 22.55
CA ILE A 173 28.89 -30.34 21.20
C ILE A 173 29.36 -28.89 21.27
N GLN A 174 28.76 -28.08 22.16
CA GLN A 174 29.14 -26.69 22.31
C GLN A 174 30.60 -26.51 22.74
N VAL A 175 31.08 -27.36 23.67
CA VAL A 175 32.50 -27.38 24.07
C VAL A 175 33.40 -27.72 22.88
N GLY A 176 33.03 -28.73 22.09
CA GLY A 176 33.78 -29.13 20.90
C GLY A 176 33.86 -28.03 19.84
N GLU A 177 32.74 -27.37 19.52
CA GLU A 177 32.69 -26.26 18.56
C GLU A 177 33.52 -25.06 19.03
N LEU A 178 33.45 -24.71 20.32
CA LEU A 178 34.26 -23.63 20.92
C LEU A 178 35.76 -23.93 20.87
N GLN A 179 36.17 -25.17 21.14
CA GLN A 179 37.59 -25.58 21.09
C GLN A 179 38.13 -25.63 19.66
N ALA A 180 37.29 -26.03 18.70
CA ALA A 180 37.66 -26.12 17.30
C ALA A 180 37.62 -24.78 16.55
N TYR A 181 37.05 -23.71 17.13
CA TYR A 181 36.83 -22.44 16.44
C TYR A 181 38.14 -21.73 16.05
N GLU A 182 38.29 -21.38 14.77
CA GLU A 182 39.54 -20.83 14.20
C GLU A 182 39.41 -19.37 13.76
N GLY A 183 40.52 -18.63 13.84
CA GLY A 183 40.67 -17.28 13.30
C GLY A 183 41.70 -17.23 12.17
N LYS A 184 41.31 -16.77 10.98
CA LYS A 184 42.20 -16.62 9.81
C LYS A 184 42.40 -15.14 9.47
N ARG A 185 43.65 -14.74 9.23
CA ARG A 185 44.00 -13.36 8.83
C ARG A 185 43.80 -13.17 7.32
N LEU A 186 42.98 -12.18 6.95
CA LEU A 186 42.72 -11.77 5.58
C LEU A 186 43.27 -10.35 5.33
N ALA A 187 43.38 -9.96 4.05
CA ALA A 187 43.90 -8.65 3.65
C ALA A 187 43.09 -7.45 4.20
N GLY A 188 41.84 -7.68 4.64
CA GLY A 188 40.93 -6.67 5.20
C GLY A 188 40.53 -6.87 6.66
N GLY A 189 41.10 -7.83 7.40
CA GLY A 189 40.72 -8.10 8.80
C GLY A 189 40.95 -9.55 9.25
N MET A 190 40.37 -9.94 10.39
CA MET A 190 40.33 -11.33 10.85
C MET A 190 38.97 -11.93 10.51
N SER A 191 38.95 -13.14 9.94
CA SER A 191 37.74 -13.95 9.75
C SER A 191 37.70 -15.07 10.79
N TYR A 192 36.54 -15.29 11.38
CA TYR A 192 36.32 -16.35 12.38
C TYR A 192 35.29 -17.35 11.86
N SER A 193 35.61 -18.63 11.95
CA SER A 193 34.76 -19.73 11.48
C SER A 193 35.21 -21.08 12.06
N ALA A 194 34.33 -22.07 12.04
CA ALA A 194 34.74 -23.45 12.27
C ALA A 194 35.64 -23.99 11.13
N PRO A 195 36.46 -25.03 11.39
CA PRO A 195 37.20 -25.76 10.37
C PRO A 195 36.27 -26.41 9.33
N ALA A 196 36.81 -26.73 8.15
CA ALA A 196 36.02 -27.36 7.10
C ALA A 196 35.44 -28.71 7.55
N GLY A 197 34.12 -28.84 7.49
CA GLY A 197 33.39 -30.06 7.90
C GLY A 197 32.87 -30.03 9.34
N MET A 198 33.05 -28.93 10.07
CA MET A 198 32.48 -28.69 11.41
C MET A 198 31.45 -27.54 11.37
N HIS A 199 30.65 -27.43 12.43
CA HIS A 199 29.62 -26.40 12.60
C HIS A 199 30.04 -25.32 13.61
N ASP A 200 29.44 -24.13 13.53
CA ASP A 200 29.61 -23.05 14.51
C ASP A 200 28.31 -22.54 15.14
N ASP A 201 27.22 -23.27 14.96
CA ASP A 201 25.87 -22.84 15.33
C ASP A 201 25.74 -22.59 16.85
N THR A 202 26.36 -23.44 17.68
CA THR A 202 26.30 -23.28 19.15
C THR A 202 27.20 -22.15 19.64
N VAL A 203 28.29 -21.87 18.92
CA VAL A 203 29.20 -20.74 19.19
C VAL A 203 28.49 -19.43 18.86
N MET A 204 27.83 -19.36 17.72
CA MET A 204 27.10 -18.19 17.27
C MET A 204 25.89 -17.89 18.17
N ALA A 205 25.07 -18.89 18.50
CA ALA A 205 23.96 -18.71 19.44
C ALA A 205 24.42 -18.20 20.81
N LEU A 206 25.55 -18.72 21.33
CA LEU A 206 26.14 -18.25 22.59
C LEU A 206 26.68 -16.81 22.48
N ALA A 207 27.34 -16.49 21.37
CA ALA A 207 27.87 -15.15 21.13
C ALA A 207 26.75 -14.10 21.04
N LEU A 208 25.64 -14.43 20.38
CA LEU A 208 24.43 -13.61 20.32
C LEU A 208 23.80 -13.43 21.70
N ALA A 209 23.70 -14.51 22.49
CA ALA A 209 23.18 -14.44 23.86
C ALA A 209 24.05 -13.51 24.73
N TRP A 210 25.37 -13.66 24.65
CA TRP A 210 26.35 -12.82 25.35
C TRP A 210 26.24 -11.34 24.94
N HIS A 211 26.06 -11.09 23.65
CA HIS A 211 25.86 -9.73 23.11
C HIS A 211 24.60 -9.04 23.63
N GLY A 212 23.55 -9.82 23.94
CA GLY A 212 22.34 -9.33 24.58
C GLY A 212 22.51 -8.98 26.06
N VAL A 213 23.54 -9.51 26.75
CA VAL A 213 23.77 -9.26 28.18
C VAL A 213 24.15 -7.79 28.40
N GLY A 214 23.34 -7.07 29.19
CA GLY A 214 23.57 -5.65 29.50
C GLY A 214 23.00 -4.68 28.47
N LYS A 215 22.48 -5.16 27.33
CA LYS A 215 21.63 -4.35 26.45
C LYS A 215 20.25 -4.23 27.09
N ARG A 216 19.79 -2.99 27.29
CA ARG A 216 18.36 -2.77 27.56
C ARG A 216 17.62 -3.01 26.25
N PRO A 217 16.54 -3.80 26.21
CA PRO A 217 15.67 -3.78 25.05
C PRO A 217 15.28 -2.32 24.79
N THR A 218 15.30 -1.91 23.52
CA THR A 218 14.73 -0.62 23.12
C THR A 218 13.32 -0.57 23.74
N PRO A 219 12.95 0.48 24.48
CA PRO A 219 11.65 0.49 25.14
C PRO A 219 10.58 0.23 24.08
N ILE A 220 9.82 -0.85 24.26
CA ILE A 220 8.44 -0.87 23.79
C ILE A 220 7.81 0.36 24.46
N PRO A 221 7.11 1.25 23.75
CA PRO A 221 6.34 2.30 24.38
C PRO A 221 5.51 1.66 25.51
N GLN A 222 5.81 2.01 26.75
CA GLN A 222 5.12 1.43 27.89
C GLN A 222 3.67 1.90 27.90
N GLN A 223 2.77 1.11 27.34
CA GLN A 223 1.34 1.12 27.67
C GLN A 223 0.72 -0.28 27.72
N ALA A 224 1.42 -1.30 28.26
CA ALA A 224 0.76 -2.55 28.64
C ALA A 224 1.62 -3.42 29.56
N ALA A 225 1.78 -3.08 30.85
CA ALA A 225 2.15 -4.06 31.92
C ALA A 225 2.23 -3.44 33.33
N ARG A 226 1.32 -2.53 33.70
CA ARG A 226 1.28 -2.05 35.10
C ARG A 226 -0.11 -1.86 35.68
N GLN A 227 -1.02 -2.81 35.45
CA GLN A 227 -2.19 -2.98 36.32
C GLN A 227 -2.60 -4.45 36.44
N SER A 228 -1.90 -5.21 37.29
CA SER A 228 -2.47 -6.42 37.90
C SER A 228 -1.90 -6.65 39.30
N ARG A 229 -1.91 -5.58 40.12
CA ARG A 229 -1.82 -5.67 41.59
C ARG A 229 -2.27 -4.36 42.23
N GLY A 230 -3.47 -3.93 41.88
CA GLY A 230 -4.25 -2.94 42.62
C GLY A 230 -5.57 -3.59 43.00
N ARG A 231 -5.71 -3.99 44.26
CA ARG A 231 -6.97 -4.43 44.84
C ARG A 231 -7.75 -3.16 45.19
N GLY A 232 -8.92 -2.96 44.57
CA GLY A 232 -9.82 -1.81 44.73
C GLY A 232 -9.65 -0.82 43.59
N SER A 233 -10.66 -0.39 42.84
CA SER A 233 -12.11 -0.30 43.03
C SER A 233 -12.86 -0.84 41.81
N ASN A 234 -14.17 -1.10 41.94
CA ASN A 234 -15.06 -1.46 40.84
C ASN A 234 -14.84 -0.55 39.62
N GLY A 235 -14.29 -1.09 38.54
CA GLY A 235 -13.97 -0.35 37.33
C GLY A 235 -15.20 -0.18 36.45
N GLU A 236 -15.81 1.00 36.50
CA GLU A 236 -16.56 1.48 35.33
C GLU A 236 -15.56 1.58 34.17
N ALA A 237 -15.87 0.92 33.06
CA ALA A 237 -15.09 1.08 31.84
C ALA A 237 -15.07 2.56 31.47
N ASN A 238 -13.89 3.18 31.38
CA ASN A 238 -13.77 4.57 30.98
C ASN A 238 -14.28 4.70 29.54
N LEU A 239 -15.49 5.23 29.36
CA LEU A 239 -16.14 5.44 28.07
C LEU A 239 -15.38 6.41 27.14
N TYR A 240 -14.39 7.13 27.67
CA TYR A 240 -13.59 8.12 26.95
C TYR A 240 -12.22 7.60 26.54
N LYS A 241 -11.93 6.30 26.72
CA LYS A 241 -10.70 5.66 26.23
C LYS A 241 -11.06 4.53 25.27
N ASP A 242 -10.35 4.47 24.14
CA ASP A 242 -10.51 3.35 23.21
C ASP A 242 -10.10 2.02 23.89
N ILE A 243 -10.85 0.97 23.58
CA ILE A 243 -10.62 -0.39 24.10
C ILE A 243 -10.38 -1.35 22.94
N GLY A 244 -9.41 -2.25 23.12
CA GLY A 244 -9.00 -3.21 22.09
C GLY A 244 -7.94 -2.64 21.13
N ASP A 245 -7.26 -3.54 20.42
CA ASP A 245 -6.27 -3.18 19.41
C ASP A 245 -6.95 -3.17 18.03
N ILE A 246 -6.69 -2.14 17.24
CA ILE A 246 -7.17 -1.99 15.86
C ILE A 246 -6.51 -3.04 14.93
N GLY A 247 -5.41 -3.67 15.36
CA GLY A 247 -4.68 -4.69 14.61
C GLY A 247 -3.98 -4.11 13.38
N LEU A 248 -3.63 -2.83 13.44
CA LEU A 248 -2.82 -2.16 12.43
C LEU A 248 -1.37 -2.59 12.63
N ASN A 249 -0.78 -3.26 11.63
CA ASN A 249 0.62 -3.62 11.71
C ASN A 249 1.46 -2.35 11.51
N THR A 250 1.92 -1.74 12.59
CA THR A 250 2.89 -0.65 12.55
C THR A 250 4.22 -1.13 13.10
N SER A 251 5.33 -0.81 12.44
CA SER A 251 6.63 -0.95 13.07
C SER A 251 6.67 -0.09 14.34
N GLY A 252 7.46 -0.46 15.35
CA GLY A 252 7.67 0.37 16.55
C GLY A 252 8.27 1.75 16.24
N TRP A 253 8.70 1.96 14.99
CA TRP A 253 9.17 3.23 14.45
C TRP A 253 8.09 4.06 13.75
N GLY A 254 6.86 3.56 13.62
CA GLY A 254 5.72 4.27 13.02
C GLY A 254 5.56 4.07 11.51
N GLU A 255 6.10 2.99 10.94
CA GLU A 255 5.89 2.64 9.51
C GLU A 255 4.77 1.61 9.36
N SER A 256 4.00 1.69 8.26
CA SER A 256 2.95 0.70 7.97
C SER A 256 3.55 -0.62 7.44
N GLY A 257 3.26 -1.72 8.13
CA GLY A 257 3.71 -3.09 7.83
C GLY A 257 2.65 -3.98 7.19
N ASP A 258 1.48 -3.42 6.84
CA ASP A 258 0.37 -4.18 6.23
C ASP A 258 0.61 -4.59 4.75
N GLU A 259 1.70 -4.09 4.14
CA GLU A 259 2.04 -4.36 2.74
C GLU A 259 2.90 -5.62 2.59
N PHE A 260 2.35 -6.61 1.89
CA PHE A 260 2.97 -7.92 1.69
C PHE A 260 4.00 -7.94 0.56
N LEU A 261 3.96 -7.00 -0.39
CA LEU A 261 5.00 -6.89 -1.41
C LEU A 261 6.12 -5.96 -0.91
N ASP A 262 7.33 -6.51 -0.77
CA ASP A 262 8.50 -5.76 -0.30
C ASP A 262 8.77 -4.49 -1.13
N GLU A 263 8.57 -4.57 -2.46
CA GLU A 263 8.77 -3.43 -3.36
C GLU A 263 7.78 -2.26 -3.15
N TRP A 264 6.67 -2.52 -2.46
CA TRP A 264 5.63 -1.55 -2.10
C TRP A 264 5.66 -1.20 -0.61
N ARG A 265 6.45 -1.91 0.20
CA ARG A 265 6.52 -1.69 1.65
C ARG A 265 7.24 -0.37 1.97
N GLY A 266 6.61 0.42 2.84
CA GLY A 266 7.09 1.73 3.25
C GLY A 266 6.72 2.84 2.25
N ALA A 267 6.41 4.02 2.80
CA ALA A 267 5.91 5.15 2.03
C ALA A 267 6.88 5.60 0.91
N THR A 268 8.19 5.59 1.15
CA THR A 268 9.20 5.98 0.14
C THR A 268 9.22 5.04 -1.06
N ASN A 269 9.22 3.71 -0.84
CA ASN A 269 9.23 2.74 -1.94
C ASN A 269 7.91 2.77 -2.70
N LYS A 270 6.78 2.80 -1.98
CA LYS A 270 5.44 2.99 -2.56
C LYS A 270 5.40 4.23 -3.45
N ALA A 271 5.88 5.37 -2.96
CA ALA A 271 5.91 6.62 -3.71
C ALA A 271 6.76 6.49 -4.99
N LYS A 272 7.92 5.82 -4.91
CA LYS A 272 8.76 5.55 -6.07
C LYS A 272 8.02 4.72 -7.13
N ARG A 273 7.31 3.65 -6.73
CA ARG A 273 6.57 2.77 -7.66
C ARG A 273 5.39 3.45 -8.29
N VAL A 274 4.59 4.15 -7.50
CA VAL A 274 3.44 4.94 -7.99
C VAL A 274 3.92 5.98 -8.99
N ARG A 275 4.98 6.73 -8.67
CA ARG A 275 5.58 7.70 -9.60
C ARG A 275 6.05 7.04 -10.89
N GLU A 276 6.71 5.88 -10.81
CA GLU A 276 7.14 5.13 -11.98
C GLU A 276 5.97 4.76 -12.91
N MET A 277 4.84 4.32 -12.34
CA MET A 277 3.63 4.00 -13.10
C MET A 277 2.98 5.25 -13.72
N LEU A 278 2.83 6.32 -12.95
CA LEU A 278 2.16 7.55 -13.37
C LEU A 278 2.85 8.22 -14.56
N TYR A 279 4.19 8.19 -14.60
CA TYR A 279 4.97 8.93 -15.59
C TYR A 279 5.51 8.08 -16.75
N ASN A 280 5.49 6.75 -16.65
CA ASN A 280 6.01 5.87 -17.72
C ASN A 280 4.95 4.99 -18.40
N SER A 281 3.68 5.00 -17.95
CA SER A 281 2.60 4.25 -18.60
C SER A 281 1.57 5.19 -19.23
N ALA A 282 1.40 5.10 -20.55
CA ALA A 282 0.36 5.83 -21.26
C ALA A 282 -1.06 5.46 -20.77
N THR A 283 -1.29 4.18 -20.48
CA THR A 283 -2.55 3.67 -19.91
C THR A 283 -2.87 4.31 -18.56
N VAL A 284 -1.88 4.37 -17.66
CA VAL A 284 -2.05 5.00 -16.33
C VAL A 284 -2.18 6.52 -16.47
N GLY A 285 -1.44 7.15 -17.39
CA GLY A 285 -1.56 8.58 -17.68
C GLY A 285 -2.94 8.96 -18.21
N ALA A 286 -3.52 8.14 -19.09
CA ALA A 286 -4.90 8.33 -19.58
C ALA A 286 -5.93 8.18 -18.44
N LEU A 287 -5.76 7.18 -17.58
CA LEU A 287 -6.58 7.01 -16.37
C LEU A 287 -6.49 8.25 -15.46
N ARG A 288 -5.28 8.76 -15.22
CA ARG A 288 -5.05 9.96 -14.42
C ARG A 288 -5.83 11.14 -14.96
N LEU A 289 -5.71 11.41 -16.26
CA LEU A 289 -6.42 12.51 -16.91
C LEU A 289 -7.96 12.34 -16.84
N ALA A 290 -8.46 11.11 -17.06
CA ALA A 290 -9.89 10.81 -17.00
C ALA A 290 -10.49 11.01 -15.60
N VAL A 291 -9.69 10.88 -14.54
CA VAL A 291 -10.09 11.14 -13.15
C VAL A 291 -9.95 12.61 -12.79
N GLU A 292 -8.82 13.25 -13.13
CA GLU A 292 -8.54 14.63 -12.72
C GLU A 292 -9.45 15.64 -13.42
N MET A 293 -9.74 15.46 -14.71
CA MET A 293 -10.48 16.47 -15.48
C MET A 293 -11.91 16.69 -14.94
N PRO A 294 -12.74 15.65 -14.70
CA PRO A 294 -14.08 15.86 -14.18
C PRO A 294 -14.09 16.36 -12.73
N LEU A 295 -13.13 15.95 -11.90
CA LEU A 295 -13.04 16.37 -10.49
C LEU A 295 -12.60 17.82 -10.33
N ARG A 296 -11.84 18.35 -11.30
CA ARG A 296 -11.42 19.76 -11.34
C ARG A 296 -12.50 20.72 -11.86
N ASP A 297 -13.51 20.21 -12.57
CA ASP A 297 -14.66 20.98 -13.06
C ASP A 297 -15.80 21.03 -12.03
N ILE A 298 -15.63 20.39 -10.86
CA ILE A 298 -16.58 20.43 -9.77
C ILE A 298 -16.60 21.82 -9.12
N ASP A 299 -17.81 22.31 -8.87
CA ASP A 299 -18.05 23.51 -8.07
C ASP A 299 -18.18 23.13 -6.60
N TRP A 300 -17.37 23.77 -5.75
CA TRP A 300 -17.33 23.53 -4.31
C TRP A 300 -18.02 24.68 -3.59
N GLN A 301 -18.93 24.37 -2.66
CA GLN A 301 -19.67 25.38 -1.92
C GLN A 301 -19.86 24.98 -0.46
N PHE A 302 -19.84 25.97 0.44
CA PHE A 302 -20.21 25.76 1.83
C PHE A 302 -21.72 25.89 1.98
N ILE A 303 -22.31 25.01 2.77
CA ILE A 303 -23.73 25.06 3.13
C ILE A 303 -23.88 24.98 4.65
N SER A 304 -24.92 25.64 5.14
CA SER A 304 -25.30 25.63 6.55
C SER A 304 -26.74 25.17 6.70
N ASP A 305 -27.02 24.43 7.76
CA ASP A 305 -28.38 24.06 8.15
C ASP A 305 -29.20 25.28 8.63
N GLU A 306 -28.55 26.41 8.95
CA GLU A 306 -29.20 27.68 9.30
C GLU A 306 -29.61 28.53 8.09
N GLY A 307 -29.21 28.13 6.88
CA GLY A 307 -29.51 28.84 5.62
C GLY A 307 -28.34 29.67 5.09
N GLU A 308 -28.61 30.42 4.01
CA GLU A 308 -27.58 31.16 3.25
C GLU A 308 -27.06 32.41 3.98
N ASP A 309 -27.86 32.98 4.88
CA ASP A 309 -27.52 34.19 5.66
C ASP A 309 -26.63 33.89 6.89
N ASP A 310 -26.17 32.65 7.06
CA ASP A 310 -25.35 32.25 8.19
C ASP A 310 -23.96 32.95 8.12
N PRO A 311 -23.58 33.75 9.14
CA PRO A 311 -22.30 34.47 9.15
C PRO A 311 -21.07 33.56 9.10
N ARG A 312 -21.21 32.27 9.44
CA ARG A 312 -20.13 31.28 9.29
C ARG A 312 -19.77 31.05 7.82
N LEU A 313 -20.75 31.11 6.91
CA LEU A 313 -20.51 30.97 5.47
C LEU A 313 -19.70 32.14 4.92
N GLU A 314 -19.96 33.36 5.39
CA GLU A 314 -19.16 34.54 5.04
C GLU A 314 -17.68 34.35 5.41
N LEU A 315 -17.39 33.92 6.64
CA LEU A 315 -16.03 33.66 7.11
C LEU A 315 -15.32 32.58 6.28
N LEU A 316 -16.04 31.51 5.91
CA LEU A 316 -15.48 30.41 5.12
C LEU A 316 -15.19 30.84 3.68
N ASN A 317 -16.09 31.58 3.06
CA ASN A 317 -15.90 32.13 1.72
C ASN A 317 -14.77 33.19 1.69
N GLU A 318 -14.70 34.04 2.71
CA GLU A 318 -13.58 34.97 2.90
C GLU A 318 -12.25 34.20 3.02
N SER A 319 -12.24 33.10 3.78
CA SER A 319 -11.06 32.26 3.96
C SER A 319 -10.63 31.56 2.66
N PHE A 320 -11.56 31.13 1.80
CA PHE A 320 -11.26 30.64 0.45
C PHE A 320 -10.64 31.74 -0.42
N GLY A 321 -11.19 32.95 -0.40
CA GLY A 321 -10.63 34.09 -1.14
C GLY A 321 -9.27 34.58 -0.64
N ALA A 322 -8.91 34.27 0.60
CA ALA A 322 -7.66 34.68 1.23
C ALA A 322 -6.48 33.71 1.02
N LEU A 323 -6.71 32.57 0.35
CA LEU A 323 -5.67 31.58 0.03
C LEU A 323 -4.62 32.17 -0.92
N SER A 324 -3.34 31.82 -0.69
CA SER A 324 -2.24 32.23 -1.56
C SER A 324 -2.13 31.44 -2.86
N HIS A 325 -2.96 30.42 -3.04
CA HIS A 325 -3.09 29.56 -4.21
C HIS A 325 -4.57 29.30 -4.48
N SER A 326 -4.93 28.83 -5.67
CA SER A 326 -6.34 28.55 -5.95
C SER A 326 -6.80 27.31 -5.18
N TRP A 327 -8.11 27.22 -4.92
CA TRP A 327 -8.71 25.99 -4.39
C TRP A 327 -8.51 24.82 -5.36
N ASN A 328 -8.53 25.07 -6.67
CA ASN A 328 -8.28 24.05 -7.69
C ASN A 328 -6.84 23.50 -7.66
N ASP A 329 -5.85 24.31 -7.27
CA ASP A 329 -4.48 23.82 -7.05
C ASP A 329 -4.46 22.84 -5.87
N HIS A 330 -5.15 23.17 -4.78
CA HIS A 330 -5.31 22.26 -3.63
C HIS A 330 -6.02 20.98 -4.01
N VAL A 331 -7.11 21.06 -4.78
CA VAL A 331 -7.83 19.88 -5.27
C VAL A 331 -6.90 19.01 -6.12
N THR A 332 -6.13 19.60 -7.03
CA THR A 332 -5.18 18.88 -7.89
C THR A 332 -4.15 18.11 -7.07
N ASP A 333 -3.53 18.76 -6.08
CA ASP A 333 -2.57 18.10 -5.18
C ASP A 333 -3.26 17.08 -4.25
N ALA A 334 -4.51 17.32 -3.87
CA ALA A 334 -5.25 16.42 -2.99
C ALA A 334 -5.52 15.11 -3.71
N LEU A 335 -5.94 15.15 -4.98
CA LEU A 335 -6.27 13.98 -5.80
C LEU A 335 -5.16 12.92 -5.89
N ASP A 336 -3.91 13.28 -5.59
CA ASP A 336 -2.82 12.31 -5.42
C ASP A 336 -3.13 11.24 -4.36
N PHE A 337 -4.08 11.49 -3.46
CA PHE A 337 -4.53 10.49 -2.49
C PHE A 337 -5.08 9.21 -3.16
N LEU A 338 -5.60 9.29 -4.38
CA LEU A 338 -6.02 8.13 -5.16
C LEU A 338 -4.84 7.28 -5.59
N TRP A 339 -3.78 7.93 -6.07
CA TRP A 339 -2.61 7.27 -6.65
C TRP A 339 -1.68 6.72 -5.57
N TYR A 340 -1.44 7.48 -4.50
CA TYR A 340 -0.53 7.09 -3.42
C TYR A 340 -1.26 6.44 -2.24
N GLY A 341 -2.60 6.44 -2.23
CA GLY A 341 -3.42 5.99 -1.11
C GLY A 341 -3.69 7.09 -0.06
N TRP A 342 -2.87 8.13 -0.04
CA TRP A 342 -3.01 9.29 0.84
C TRP A 342 -2.46 10.55 0.19
N SER A 343 -2.93 11.73 0.60
CA SER A 343 -2.32 13.04 0.31
C SER A 343 -2.53 13.92 1.54
N MET A 344 -1.48 14.62 1.97
CA MET A 344 -1.49 15.34 3.24
C MET A 344 -1.03 16.79 3.07
N PHE A 345 -1.61 17.66 3.86
CA PHE A 345 -1.39 19.09 3.80
C PHE A 345 -1.15 19.64 5.20
N SER A 346 -0.18 20.54 5.32
CA SER A 346 -0.05 21.39 6.51
C SER A 346 -0.89 22.65 6.33
N ILE A 347 -1.71 22.97 7.33
CA ILE A 347 -2.56 24.17 7.33
C ILE A 347 -1.74 25.35 7.85
N THR A 348 -1.69 26.42 7.08
CA THR A 348 -1.14 27.71 7.52
C THR A 348 -2.27 28.72 7.63
N TYR A 349 -2.35 29.38 8.77
CA TYR A 349 -3.34 30.43 9.04
C TYR A 349 -2.71 31.83 8.93
N GLN A 350 -3.56 32.84 8.78
CA GLN A 350 -3.21 34.25 8.86
C GLN A 350 -4.28 35.01 9.63
N GLN A 351 -3.91 36.14 10.23
CA GLN A 351 -4.84 37.01 10.93
C GLN A 351 -5.12 38.25 10.08
N ARG A 352 -6.39 38.59 9.90
CA ARG A 352 -6.84 39.76 9.14
C ARG A 352 -8.09 40.32 9.80
N ASP A 353 -8.10 41.63 10.06
CA ASP A 353 -9.26 42.36 10.62
C ASP A 353 -9.86 41.70 11.89
N GLY A 354 -8.99 41.14 12.75
CA GLY A 354 -9.39 40.45 13.98
C GLY A 354 -9.87 39.00 13.80
N ARG A 355 -10.02 38.52 12.55
CA ARG A 355 -10.40 37.15 12.20
C ARG A 355 -9.16 36.30 11.88
N ILE A 356 -9.26 34.99 12.10
CA ILE A 356 -8.28 34.00 11.66
C ILE A 356 -8.80 33.37 10.36
N LEU A 357 -8.01 33.43 9.30
CA LEU A 357 -8.33 32.90 7.97
C LEU A 357 -7.29 31.85 7.54
N TRP A 358 -7.64 31.02 6.57
CA TRP A 358 -6.64 30.20 5.88
C TRP A 358 -5.71 31.07 5.03
N ARG A 359 -4.42 30.76 5.07
CA ARG A 359 -3.40 31.36 4.19
C ARG A 359 -3.01 30.40 3.07
N LYS A 360 -2.77 29.14 3.42
CA LYS A 360 -2.41 28.08 2.46
C LYS A 360 -2.59 26.69 3.06
N PHE A 361 -2.84 25.74 2.19
CA PHE A 361 -2.72 24.32 2.45
C PHE A 361 -1.45 23.84 1.74
N ARG A 362 -0.35 23.69 2.48
CA ARG A 362 0.93 23.30 1.87
C ARG A 362 0.98 21.78 1.73
N PRO A 363 1.08 21.22 0.51
CA PRO A 363 1.25 19.78 0.32
C PRO A 363 2.56 19.32 0.94
N LEU A 364 2.54 18.11 1.51
CA LEU A 364 3.71 17.44 2.04
C LEU A 364 3.97 16.18 1.20
N GLY A 365 5.16 16.08 0.61
CA GLY A 365 5.48 15.04 -0.37
C GLY A 365 5.48 13.63 0.22
N HIS A 366 4.97 12.67 -0.55
CA HIS A 366 4.82 11.27 -0.11
C HIS A 366 6.15 10.58 0.23
N ASP A 367 7.22 10.97 -0.46
CA ASP A 367 8.58 10.47 -0.27
C ASP A 367 9.31 11.10 0.94
N THR A 368 8.73 12.14 1.53
CA THR A 368 9.31 12.85 2.68
C THR A 368 8.87 12.28 4.02
N LEU A 369 7.88 11.39 4.05
CA LEU A 369 7.42 10.76 5.28
C LEU A 369 8.55 9.91 5.88
N GLN A 370 8.92 10.22 7.12
CA GLN A 370 9.86 9.43 7.90
C GLN A 370 9.12 8.43 8.79
N ARG A 371 8.07 8.87 9.49
CA ARG A 371 7.21 8.01 10.31
C ARG A 371 5.89 8.67 10.67
N TRP A 372 4.89 7.84 10.92
CA TRP A 372 3.64 8.21 11.59
C TRP A 372 3.84 8.26 13.10
N LEU A 373 3.21 9.25 13.73
CA LEU A 373 3.16 9.37 15.18
C LEU A 373 1.76 8.98 15.64
N TYR A 374 1.70 8.17 16.70
CA TYR A 374 0.46 7.72 17.32
C TYR A 374 0.39 8.21 18.76
N ASP A 375 -0.83 8.47 19.23
CA ASP A 375 -1.10 8.78 20.63
C ASP A 375 -1.21 7.51 21.49
N GLU A 376 -1.51 7.69 22.77
CA GLU A 376 -1.64 6.60 23.75
C GLU A 376 -2.82 5.66 23.45
N ASP A 377 -3.82 6.14 22.72
CA ASP A 377 -5.03 5.40 22.36
C ASP A 377 -4.90 4.71 20.98
N GLY A 378 -3.74 4.84 20.33
CA GLY A 378 -3.49 4.31 18.99
C GLY A 378 -4.04 5.19 17.86
N GLY A 379 -4.58 6.37 18.20
CA GLY A 379 -4.98 7.41 17.26
C GLY A 379 -3.77 8.06 16.59
N MET A 380 -3.97 8.67 15.43
CA MET A 380 -2.91 9.39 14.73
C MET A 380 -2.65 10.74 15.40
N ALA A 381 -1.44 10.92 15.94
CA ALA A 381 -0.99 12.16 16.57
C ALA A 381 -0.26 13.11 15.60
N GLY A 382 0.27 12.60 14.48
CA GLY A 382 0.97 13.43 13.49
C GLY A 382 2.00 12.65 12.68
N ILE A 383 3.00 13.37 12.16
CA ILE A 383 4.10 12.80 11.38
C ILE A 383 5.46 13.41 11.72
N GLN A 384 6.53 12.74 11.30
CA GLN A 384 7.86 13.31 11.11
C GLN A 384 8.32 13.15 9.66
N GLN A 385 9.13 14.11 9.18
CA GLN A 385 9.56 14.19 7.78
C GLN A 385 11.08 14.37 7.62
N TRP A 386 11.63 13.79 6.55
CA TRP A 386 13.00 14.06 6.06
C TRP A 386 13.16 15.51 5.54
N PRO A 387 14.38 16.07 5.41
CA PRO A 387 15.71 15.47 5.64
C PRO A 387 16.40 15.91 6.94
N HIS A 388 15.72 16.64 7.82
CA HIS A 388 16.35 17.11 9.06
C HIS A 388 16.67 15.94 9.99
N LEU A 389 17.84 15.96 10.64
CA LEU A 389 18.30 14.86 11.51
C LEU A 389 17.38 14.65 12.74
N ASN A 390 16.67 15.69 13.15
CA ASN A 390 15.65 15.66 14.22
C ASN A 390 14.51 16.62 13.86
N PRO A 391 13.62 16.26 12.92
CA PRO A 391 12.57 17.15 12.44
C PRO A 391 11.53 17.37 13.54
N ALA A 392 11.09 18.62 13.70
CA ALA A 392 9.94 18.91 14.56
C ALA A 392 8.71 18.15 14.02
N PRO A 393 7.92 17.49 14.89
CA PRO A 393 6.73 16.79 14.46
C PRO A 393 5.74 17.78 13.84
N VAL A 394 5.08 17.36 12.76
CA VAL A 394 3.89 18.06 12.27
C VAL A 394 2.70 17.41 12.97
N PRO A 395 2.06 18.11 13.91
CA PRO A 395 1.00 17.53 14.72
C PRO A 395 -0.29 17.44 13.92
N ILE A 396 -1.14 16.46 14.22
CA ILE A 396 -2.44 16.24 13.55
C ILE A 396 -3.33 17.49 13.62
N GLU A 397 -3.10 18.35 14.61
CA GLU A 397 -3.76 19.64 14.79
C GLU A 397 -3.50 20.65 13.67
N ARG A 398 -2.46 20.44 12.88
CA ARG A 398 -2.08 21.30 11.77
C ARG A 398 -2.17 20.61 10.43
N MET A 399 -2.85 19.46 10.36
CA MET A 399 -2.88 18.63 9.17
C MET A 399 -4.30 18.40 8.64
N VAL A 400 -4.38 18.26 7.33
CA VAL A 400 -5.50 17.60 6.64
C VAL A 400 -4.90 16.42 5.88
N ILE A 401 -5.49 15.23 6.03
CA ILE A 401 -5.06 14.02 5.33
C ILE A 401 -6.24 13.36 4.61
N TYR A 402 -6.15 13.36 3.29
CA TYR A 402 -7.06 12.60 2.42
C TYR A 402 -6.53 11.18 2.26
N ARG A 403 -7.42 10.19 2.29
CA ARG A 403 -7.07 8.76 2.23
C ARG A 403 -8.01 8.01 1.32
N PHE A 404 -7.47 7.23 0.39
CA PHE A 404 -8.24 6.37 -0.49
C PHE A 404 -8.37 5.01 0.17
N ARG A 405 -9.61 4.63 0.52
CA ARG A 405 -9.98 3.41 1.26
C ARG A 405 -9.29 3.28 2.62
N ARG A 406 -10.07 3.34 3.70
CA ARG A 406 -9.57 3.18 5.07
C ARG A 406 -9.81 1.74 5.53
N ALA A 407 -8.77 1.10 6.06
CA ALA A 407 -8.91 -0.15 6.81
C ALA A 407 -8.06 -0.04 8.09
N ARG A 408 -8.60 -0.50 9.22
CA ARG A 408 -7.86 -0.59 10.50
C ARG A 408 -7.12 0.70 10.88
N GLY A 409 -7.72 1.87 10.65
CA GLY A 409 -7.09 3.15 10.97
C GLY A 409 -5.84 3.52 10.15
N ASN A 410 -5.45 2.73 9.14
CA ASN A 410 -4.22 2.93 8.36
C ASN A 410 -4.09 4.37 7.83
N PRO A 411 -3.02 5.10 8.20
CA PRO A 411 -2.74 6.44 7.69
C PRO A 411 -2.58 6.54 6.17
N GLU A 412 -2.02 5.50 5.56
CA GLU A 412 -1.54 5.55 4.18
C GLU A 412 -2.62 5.18 3.16
N GLY A 413 -3.77 4.70 3.63
CA GLY A 413 -4.81 4.13 2.78
C GLY A 413 -4.26 3.08 1.81
N PHE A 414 -5.03 2.81 0.76
CA PHE A 414 -4.66 1.87 -0.30
C PHE A 414 -4.66 2.58 -1.63
N SER A 415 -3.57 2.48 -2.39
CA SER A 415 -3.47 3.05 -3.74
C SER A 415 -4.41 2.34 -4.72
N ILE A 416 -5.08 3.08 -5.61
CA ILE A 416 -5.85 2.50 -6.72
C ILE A 416 -4.96 1.72 -7.71
N LEU A 417 -3.67 2.06 -7.78
CA LEU A 417 -2.68 1.42 -8.66
C LEU A 417 -2.07 0.16 -8.05
N ARG A 418 -2.26 -0.08 -6.75
CA ARG A 418 -1.73 -1.25 -6.07
C ARG A 418 -2.14 -2.59 -6.71
N PRO A 419 -3.41 -2.84 -7.07
CA PRO A 419 -3.80 -4.04 -7.82
C PRO A 419 -3.34 -4.04 -9.28
N ALA A 420 -3.07 -2.89 -9.87
CA ALA A 420 -2.58 -2.77 -11.24
C ALA A 420 -1.07 -3.09 -11.39
N TRP A 421 -0.30 -3.00 -10.29
CA TRP A 421 1.15 -3.20 -10.29
C TRP A 421 1.63 -4.45 -11.02
N PRO A 422 1.11 -5.67 -10.77
CA PRO A 422 1.60 -6.85 -11.45
C PRO A 422 1.37 -6.78 -12.97
N SER A 423 0.22 -6.27 -13.40
CA SER A 423 -0.09 -6.13 -14.83
C SER A 423 0.85 -5.15 -15.50
N TRP A 424 1.10 -4.00 -14.86
CA TRP A 424 2.05 -3.01 -15.33
C TRP A 424 3.48 -3.56 -15.40
N TYR A 425 3.92 -4.26 -14.35
CA TYR A 425 5.26 -4.85 -14.28
C TYR A 425 5.51 -5.85 -15.42
N TYR A 426 4.57 -6.77 -15.65
CA TYR A 426 4.69 -7.73 -16.75
C TYR A 426 4.57 -7.08 -18.12
N ALA A 427 3.68 -6.11 -18.31
CA ALA A 427 3.56 -5.38 -19.57
C ALA A 427 4.87 -4.67 -19.93
N LYS A 428 5.45 -3.93 -18.97
CA LYS A 428 6.75 -3.25 -19.11
C LYS A 428 7.87 -4.23 -19.47
N ASN A 429 7.96 -5.36 -18.78
CA ASN A 429 9.01 -6.35 -19.04
C ASN A 429 8.83 -7.04 -20.40
N ILE A 430 7.59 -7.31 -20.82
CA ILE A 430 7.31 -7.89 -22.14
C ILE A 430 7.65 -6.89 -23.24
N GLN A 431 7.35 -5.59 -23.09
CA GLN A 431 7.77 -4.55 -24.01
C GLN A 431 9.30 -4.51 -24.15
N HIS A 432 10.03 -4.66 -23.05
CA HIS A 432 11.50 -4.73 -23.09
C HIS A 432 12.00 -5.96 -23.86
N VAL A 433 11.42 -7.13 -23.60
CA VAL A 433 11.75 -8.38 -24.32
C VAL A 433 11.37 -8.31 -25.80
N GLU A 434 10.22 -7.72 -26.11
CA GLU A 434 9.74 -7.47 -27.47
C GLU A 434 10.71 -6.57 -28.22
N ALA A 435 11.16 -5.45 -27.62
CA ALA A 435 12.14 -4.57 -28.23
C ALA A 435 13.46 -5.30 -28.55
N ILE A 436 13.97 -6.11 -27.62
CA ILE A 436 15.15 -6.95 -27.83
C ILE A 436 14.88 -8.00 -28.92
N GLY A 437 13.69 -8.59 -28.94
CA GLY A 437 13.28 -9.57 -29.94
C GLY A 437 13.20 -8.98 -31.34
N ILE A 438 12.62 -7.78 -31.48
CA ILE A 438 12.57 -7.02 -32.73
C ILE A 438 13.98 -6.70 -33.18
N GLU A 439 14.84 -6.17 -32.30
CA GLU A 439 16.24 -5.87 -32.62
C GLU A 439 17.00 -7.12 -33.11
N ARG A 440 16.88 -8.24 -32.39
CA ARG A 440 17.53 -9.52 -32.74
C ARG A 440 16.97 -10.14 -34.02
N ASN A 441 15.67 -10.07 -34.24
CA ASN A 441 15.03 -10.64 -35.43
C ASN A 441 15.29 -9.77 -36.67
N LEU A 442 15.40 -8.44 -36.50
CA LEU A 442 15.72 -7.50 -37.57
C LEU A 442 17.20 -7.55 -37.97
N ALA A 443 18.10 -7.77 -37.00
CA ALA A 443 19.54 -7.89 -37.24
C ALA A 443 20.00 -9.33 -37.58
N GLY A 444 19.25 -10.35 -37.14
CA GLY A 444 19.67 -11.76 -37.18
C GLY A 444 20.69 -12.11 -36.07
N LEU A 445 20.79 -13.38 -35.69
CA LEU A 445 21.80 -13.83 -34.73
C LEU A 445 23.12 -14.13 -35.48
N PRO A 446 24.23 -13.40 -35.23
CA PRO A 446 25.50 -13.68 -35.87
C PRO A 446 26.09 -15.00 -35.35
N ILE A 447 26.40 -15.90 -36.27
CA ILE A 447 27.08 -17.16 -36.00
C ILE A 447 28.39 -17.14 -36.80
N VAL A 448 29.50 -17.25 -36.08
CA VAL A 448 30.83 -17.45 -36.66
C VAL A 448 31.24 -18.91 -36.40
N GLN A 449 31.54 -19.64 -37.46
CA GLN A 449 32.11 -20.98 -37.39
C GLN A 449 33.61 -20.89 -37.67
N LEU A 450 34.41 -21.32 -36.69
CA LEU A 450 35.87 -21.33 -36.77
C LEU A 450 36.36 -22.47 -37.68
N PRO A 451 37.50 -22.29 -38.37
CA PRO A 451 38.12 -23.33 -39.17
C PRO A 451 38.66 -24.47 -38.30
N GLU A 452 38.89 -25.62 -38.92
CA GLU A 452 39.53 -26.76 -38.27
C GLU A 452 40.96 -26.39 -37.82
N GLY A 453 41.31 -26.69 -36.57
CA GLY A 453 42.60 -26.34 -35.98
C GLY A 453 42.72 -24.92 -35.40
N ALA A 454 41.63 -24.16 -35.33
CA ALA A 454 41.61 -22.82 -34.72
C ALA A 454 41.92 -22.85 -33.21
N ASP A 455 42.54 -21.79 -32.72
CA ASP A 455 42.75 -21.56 -31.29
C ASP A 455 41.42 -21.23 -30.60
N THR A 456 40.91 -22.21 -29.85
CA THR A 456 39.63 -22.15 -29.12
C THR A 456 39.78 -21.66 -27.68
N THR A 457 40.95 -21.13 -27.32
CA THR A 457 41.18 -20.57 -25.99
C THR A 457 40.23 -19.40 -25.74
N GLU A 458 39.44 -19.49 -24.67
CA GLU A 458 38.48 -18.46 -24.26
C GLU A 458 39.21 -17.15 -23.92
N SER A 459 39.05 -16.15 -24.79
CA SER A 459 39.73 -14.86 -24.68
C SER A 459 38.94 -13.77 -25.41
N ASP A 460 39.05 -12.54 -24.91
CA ASP A 460 38.53 -11.34 -25.58
C ASP A 460 39.63 -10.63 -26.42
N SER A 461 40.87 -11.14 -26.43
CA SER A 461 41.96 -10.60 -27.26
C SER A 461 41.89 -11.10 -28.70
N GLU A 462 42.08 -10.20 -29.67
CA GLU A 462 42.22 -10.51 -31.10
C GLU A 462 43.46 -11.38 -31.43
N ASP A 463 44.33 -11.64 -30.46
CA ASP A 463 45.46 -12.56 -30.62
C ASP A 463 44.99 -14.02 -30.80
N THR A 464 43.81 -14.36 -30.28
CA THR A 464 43.19 -15.69 -30.39
C THR A 464 42.15 -15.72 -31.51
N ASP A 465 41.88 -16.89 -32.10
CA ASP A 465 40.81 -17.03 -33.09
C ASP A 465 39.42 -16.80 -32.45
N VAL A 466 39.17 -17.24 -31.23
CA VAL A 466 37.90 -16.95 -30.51
C VAL A 466 37.71 -15.45 -30.27
N GLY A 467 38.75 -14.73 -29.84
CA GLY A 467 38.66 -13.28 -29.63
C GLY A 467 38.41 -12.51 -30.94
N ARG A 468 39.06 -12.90 -32.05
CA ARG A 468 38.75 -12.36 -33.39
C ARG A 468 37.31 -12.65 -33.81
N ALA A 469 36.81 -13.87 -33.60
CA ALA A 469 35.43 -14.23 -33.90
C ALA A 469 34.41 -13.40 -33.10
N ARG A 470 34.67 -13.17 -31.81
CA ARG A 470 33.83 -12.33 -30.96
C ARG A 470 33.80 -10.89 -31.42
N GLN A 471 34.96 -10.32 -31.76
CA GLN A 471 35.04 -8.95 -32.24
C GLN A 471 34.32 -8.80 -33.58
N LEU A 472 34.49 -9.78 -34.47
CA LEU A 472 33.76 -9.86 -35.74
C LEU A 472 32.25 -9.87 -35.49
N ALA A 473 31.74 -10.75 -34.63
CA ALA A 473 30.31 -10.84 -34.31
C ALA A 473 29.74 -9.57 -33.65
N LYS A 474 30.51 -8.87 -32.80
CA LYS A 474 30.11 -7.61 -32.14
C LYS A 474 30.11 -6.41 -33.10
N SER A 475 30.97 -6.43 -34.12
CA SER A 475 31.17 -5.32 -35.06
C SER A 475 30.15 -5.27 -36.19
N VAL A 476 29.39 -6.35 -36.40
CA VAL A 476 28.39 -6.46 -37.47
C VAL A 476 27.28 -5.42 -37.29
N ARG A 477 27.08 -4.60 -38.33
CA ARG A 477 26.01 -3.61 -38.43
C ARG A 477 25.21 -3.84 -39.71
N ASN A 478 23.90 -3.63 -39.63
CA ASN A 478 23.00 -3.67 -40.77
C ASN A 478 22.65 -2.23 -41.18
N ASP A 479 23.61 -1.52 -41.79
CA ASP A 479 23.45 -0.13 -42.25
C ASP A 479 24.07 0.08 -43.65
N SER A 480 24.07 1.32 -44.14
CA SER A 480 24.57 1.66 -45.49
C SER A 480 26.05 1.37 -45.72
N ASN A 481 26.83 1.07 -44.67
CA ASN A 481 28.23 0.66 -44.73
C ASN A 481 28.42 -0.83 -44.42
N ALA A 482 27.36 -1.65 -44.51
CA ALA A 482 27.42 -3.08 -44.22
C ALA A 482 28.41 -3.83 -45.12
N GLY A 483 29.37 -4.51 -44.50
CA GLY A 483 30.36 -5.35 -45.16
C GLY A 483 31.20 -6.11 -44.14
N LEU A 484 31.63 -7.34 -44.48
CA LEU A 484 32.43 -8.19 -43.61
C LEU A 484 33.60 -8.78 -44.40
N VAL A 485 34.81 -8.72 -43.83
CA VAL A 485 35.97 -9.41 -44.37
C VAL A 485 36.22 -10.64 -43.51
N ILE A 486 36.01 -11.83 -44.09
CA ILE A 486 36.20 -13.10 -43.41
C ILE A 486 37.50 -13.78 -43.87
N PRO A 487 38.34 -14.28 -42.95
CA PRO A 487 39.52 -15.06 -43.30
C PRO A 487 39.17 -16.37 -44.00
N PHE A 488 40.12 -16.93 -44.77
CA PHE A 488 39.93 -18.21 -45.43
C PHE A 488 39.66 -19.33 -44.42
N GLY A 489 38.63 -20.15 -44.68
CA GLY A 489 38.22 -21.27 -43.82
C GLY A 489 37.22 -20.91 -42.71
N TRP A 490 36.93 -19.62 -42.50
CA TRP A 490 35.91 -19.15 -41.55
C TRP A 490 34.56 -19.02 -42.24
N ASP A 491 33.49 -19.41 -41.56
CA ASP A 491 32.12 -19.21 -42.03
C ASP A 491 31.38 -18.22 -41.13
N PHE A 492 30.71 -17.24 -41.73
CA PHE A 492 29.88 -16.28 -41.03
C PHE A 492 28.48 -16.30 -41.62
N ARG A 493 27.48 -16.50 -40.77
CA ARG A 493 26.08 -16.47 -41.16
C ARG A 493 25.23 -15.75 -40.13
N LEU A 494 24.25 -15.00 -40.61
CA LEU A 494 23.16 -14.51 -39.77
C LEU A 494 22.10 -15.59 -39.74
N ALA A 495 21.94 -16.26 -38.60
CA ALA A 495 20.79 -17.11 -38.39
C ALA A 495 19.57 -16.21 -38.18
N ALA A 496 18.71 -16.13 -39.19
CA ALA A 496 17.34 -15.70 -38.97
C ALA A 496 16.70 -16.70 -38.00
N SER A 497 16.03 -16.21 -36.96
CA SER A 497 15.17 -17.06 -36.14
C SER A 497 14.04 -17.58 -37.03
N GLY A 498 14.21 -18.77 -37.59
CA GLY A 498 13.23 -19.43 -38.45
C GLY A 498 12.00 -19.78 -37.63
N GLY A 499 11.03 -18.86 -37.57
CA GLY A 499 9.75 -19.11 -36.93
C GLY A 499 8.82 -17.93 -37.04
N THR A 500 7.70 -18.14 -37.72
CA THR A 500 6.45 -17.36 -37.65
C THR A 500 5.81 -17.38 -36.25
N GLY A 501 6.61 -17.59 -35.20
CA GLY A 501 6.22 -17.68 -33.80
C GLY A 501 6.58 -16.43 -33.03
N ALA A 502 6.41 -15.25 -33.63
CA ALA A 502 6.24 -14.04 -32.83
C ALA A 502 4.99 -14.27 -31.99
N ASN A 503 5.15 -14.69 -30.73
CA ASN A 503 4.07 -14.64 -29.77
C ASN A 503 3.44 -13.25 -29.92
N ASN A 504 2.12 -13.19 -30.09
CA ASN A 504 1.41 -11.92 -30.26
C ASN A 504 1.52 -11.11 -28.95
N THR A 505 2.66 -10.45 -28.76
CA THR A 505 3.04 -9.64 -27.62
C THR A 505 2.09 -8.48 -27.46
N ASP A 506 1.64 -7.89 -28.58
CA ASP A 506 0.61 -6.87 -28.61
C ASP A 506 -0.69 -7.33 -27.92
N ALA A 507 -1.22 -8.51 -28.26
CA ALA A 507 -2.41 -9.04 -27.59
C ALA A 507 -2.18 -9.32 -26.09
N VAL A 508 -0.96 -9.68 -25.69
CA VAL A 508 -0.61 -9.91 -24.28
C VAL A 508 -0.49 -8.58 -23.53
N ILE A 509 0.16 -7.57 -24.11
CA ILE A 509 0.32 -6.22 -23.55
C ILE A 509 -1.06 -5.57 -23.43
N SER A 510 -1.85 -5.58 -24.50
CA SER A 510 -3.22 -5.05 -24.51
C SER A 510 -4.12 -5.69 -23.44
N ARG A 511 -3.95 -7.00 -23.17
CA ARG A 511 -4.66 -7.67 -22.08
C ARG A 511 -4.25 -7.14 -20.71
N TYR A 512 -2.96 -6.86 -20.49
CA TYR A 512 -2.49 -6.27 -19.23
C TYR A 512 -2.93 -4.81 -19.10
N ASP A 513 -2.88 -4.00 -20.15
CA ASP A 513 -3.39 -2.63 -20.14
C ASP A 513 -4.89 -2.58 -19.80
N LYS A 514 -5.68 -3.50 -20.38
CA LYS A 514 -7.09 -3.65 -20.01
C LYS A 514 -7.28 -4.00 -18.54
N ARG A 515 -6.43 -4.87 -17.96
CA ARG A 515 -6.48 -5.22 -16.53
C ARG A 515 -6.10 -4.05 -15.62
N ILE A 516 -5.15 -3.21 -16.03
CA ILE A 516 -4.80 -1.97 -15.33
C ILE A 516 -6.04 -1.09 -15.25
N LEU A 517 -6.71 -0.82 -16.37
CA LEU A 517 -7.92 0.01 -16.39
C LEU A 517 -9.10 -0.61 -15.65
N MET A 518 -9.29 -1.93 -15.77
CA MET A 518 -10.34 -2.64 -15.03
C MET A 518 -10.18 -2.51 -13.52
N SER A 519 -8.95 -2.40 -13.00
CA SER A 519 -8.72 -2.21 -11.57
C SER A 519 -9.28 -0.88 -11.02
N ALA A 520 -9.49 0.10 -11.91
CA ALA A 520 -10.07 1.41 -11.63
C ALA A 520 -11.44 1.63 -12.30
N LEU A 521 -12.08 0.57 -12.82
CA LEU A 521 -13.34 0.63 -13.57
C LEU A 521 -13.29 1.55 -14.82
N ALA A 522 -12.10 1.78 -15.37
CA ALA A 522 -11.85 2.70 -16.46
C ALA A 522 -11.64 2.02 -17.82
N GLN A 523 -12.14 0.78 -17.99
CA GLN A 523 -11.97 0.01 -19.23
C GLN A 523 -12.55 0.71 -20.47
N PHE A 524 -13.47 1.67 -20.29
CA PHE A 524 -14.07 2.43 -21.37
C PHE A 524 -13.05 3.29 -22.14
N ILE A 525 -11.91 3.63 -21.51
CA ILE A 525 -10.83 4.39 -22.15
C ILE A 525 -10.27 3.63 -23.37
N MET A 526 -10.09 2.30 -23.26
CA MET A 526 -9.65 1.46 -24.38
C MET A 526 -10.78 1.14 -25.37
N LEU A 527 -12.02 0.99 -24.90
CA LEU A 527 -13.18 0.74 -25.78
C LEU A 527 -13.39 1.87 -26.79
N GLY A 528 -13.08 3.12 -26.41
CA GLY A 528 -13.09 4.26 -27.33
C GLY A 528 -12.04 4.18 -28.45
N MET A 529 -10.99 3.36 -28.28
CA MET A 529 -9.90 3.19 -29.25
C MET A 529 -10.16 2.03 -30.23
N ASP A 530 -10.80 0.94 -29.78
CA ASP A 530 -10.80 -0.34 -30.53
C ASP A 530 -12.05 -0.63 -31.37
N ASN A 531 -13.25 -0.05 -31.12
CA ASN A 531 -14.41 -0.19 -32.04
C ASN A 531 -15.69 0.56 -31.61
N ILE A 532 -16.38 1.16 -32.59
CA ILE A 532 -17.63 1.96 -32.46
C ILE A 532 -18.89 1.12 -32.11
N GLY A 533 -18.77 -0.21 -31.99
CA GLY A 533 -19.92 -1.14 -31.89
C GLY A 533 -20.47 -1.46 -30.49
N ALA A 534 -19.84 -1.03 -29.40
CA ALA A 534 -20.19 -1.44 -28.03
C ALA A 534 -20.82 -0.31 -27.16
N LEU A 535 -21.66 0.53 -27.76
CA LEU A 535 -22.19 1.76 -27.14
C LEU A 535 -22.97 1.54 -25.82
N ALA A 536 -23.67 0.41 -25.68
CA ALA A 536 -24.48 0.10 -24.49
C ALA A 536 -23.64 -0.40 -23.28
N THR A 537 -22.58 -1.17 -23.52
CA THR A 537 -21.61 -1.55 -22.48
C THR A 537 -20.73 -0.36 -22.08
N TYR A 538 -20.50 0.56 -23.03
CA TYR A 538 -19.78 1.81 -22.83
C TYR A 538 -20.53 2.76 -21.87
N SER A 539 -21.83 3.02 -22.10
CA SER A 539 -22.61 3.92 -21.24
C SER A 539 -22.70 3.42 -19.78
N GLY A 540 -22.99 2.14 -19.57
CA GLY A 540 -23.08 1.59 -18.21
C GLY A 540 -21.76 1.62 -17.44
N SER A 541 -20.62 1.46 -18.12
CA SER A 541 -19.29 1.56 -17.47
C SER A 541 -18.95 3.00 -17.09
N GLN A 542 -19.35 3.99 -17.90
CA GLN A 542 -19.16 5.40 -17.59
C GLN A 542 -19.97 5.84 -16.36
N ASP A 543 -21.19 5.34 -16.18
CA ASP A 543 -22.03 5.69 -15.04
C ASP A 543 -21.39 5.26 -13.70
N PHE A 544 -20.86 4.02 -13.63
CA PHE A 544 -20.14 3.54 -12.43
C PHE A 544 -18.84 4.32 -12.16
N PHE A 545 -18.15 4.72 -13.22
CA PHE A 545 -16.95 5.56 -13.10
C PHE A 545 -17.30 6.94 -12.53
N THR A 546 -18.32 7.61 -13.08
CA THR A 546 -18.83 8.89 -12.57
C THR A 546 -19.31 8.79 -11.12
N LEU A 547 -20.01 7.71 -10.75
CA LEU A 547 -20.37 7.45 -9.35
C LEU A 547 -19.14 7.37 -8.45
N THR A 548 -18.08 6.70 -8.91
CA THR A 548 -16.81 6.58 -8.18
C THR A 548 -16.14 7.95 -8.02
N LEU A 549 -16.15 8.80 -9.06
CA LEU A 549 -15.62 10.17 -8.97
C LEU A 549 -16.39 11.01 -7.95
N ASN A 550 -17.72 10.94 -7.93
CA ASN A 550 -18.52 11.65 -6.93
C ASN A 550 -18.18 11.18 -5.51
N ALA A 551 -18.05 9.87 -5.27
CA ALA A 551 -17.65 9.36 -3.96
C ALA A 551 -16.24 9.82 -3.51
N VAL A 552 -15.34 10.06 -4.47
CA VAL A 552 -14.02 10.66 -4.21
C VAL A 552 -14.17 12.12 -3.78
N ALA A 553 -15.00 12.89 -4.46
CA ALA A 553 -15.29 14.28 -4.10
C ALA A 553 -16.00 14.38 -2.75
N ASP A 554 -16.96 13.49 -2.45
CA ASP A 554 -17.60 13.36 -1.14
C ASP A 554 -16.55 13.12 -0.04
N THR A 555 -15.62 12.17 -0.26
CA THR A 555 -14.54 11.87 0.70
C THR A 555 -13.68 13.10 0.99
N MET A 556 -13.40 13.92 -0.04
CA MET A 556 -12.67 15.17 0.12
C MET A 556 -13.48 16.20 0.90
N ALA A 557 -14.75 16.38 0.54
CA ALA A 557 -15.67 17.32 1.18
C ALA A 557 -15.83 17.02 2.69
N GLU A 558 -16.07 15.75 3.03
CA GLU A 558 -16.21 15.27 4.40
C GLU A 558 -14.91 15.47 5.20
N THR A 559 -13.77 15.08 4.62
CA THR A 559 -12.47 15.20 5.28
C THR A 559 -12.11 16.67 5.51
N PHE A 560 -12.33 17.53 4.52
CA PHE A 560 -12.05 18.96 4.64
C PHE A 560 -12.98 19.63 5.65
N THR A 561 -14.27 19.28 5.63
CA THR A 561 -15.24 19.75 6.62
C THR A 561 -14.76 19.42 8.03
N LYS A 562 -14.49 18.14 8.29
CA LYS A 562 -14.13 17.65 9.63
C LYS A 562 -12.83 18.24 10.18
N PHE A 563 -11.80 18.40 9.34
CA PHE A 563 -10.46 18.74 9.84
C PHE A 563 -10.01 20.18 9.54
N ALA A 564 -10.53 20.81 8.49
CA ALA A 564 -10.19 22.19 8.13
C ALA A 564 -11.28 23.16 8.58
N VAL A 565 -12.54 22.93 8.20
CA VAL A 565 -13.68 23.83 8.49
C VAL A 565 -13.94 23.91 9.99
N GLU A 566 -14.14 22.76 10.65
CA GLU A 566 -14.45 22.74 12.09
C GLU A 566 -13.38 23.47 12.90
N ARG A 567 -12.12 23.26 12.53
CA ARG A 567 -10.96 23.85 13.20
C ARG A 567 -10.85 25.35 12.95
N LEU A 568 -11.15 25.84 11.75
CA LEU A 568 -11.17 27.28 11.46
C LEU A 568 -12.28 28.00 12.24
N LEU A 569 -13.49 27.43 12.26
CA LEU A 569 -14.62 27.99 13.00
C LEU A 569 -14.31 28.03 14.51
N SER A 570 -13.77 26.94 15.06
CA SER A 570 -13.35 26.87 16.46
C SER A 570 -12.29 27.91 16.82
N LEU A 571 -11.31 28.15 15.93
CA LEU A 571 -10.27 29.18 16.12
C LEU A 571 -10.84 30.61 16.15
N ASN A 572 -11.99 30.84 15.51
CA ASN A 572 -12.72 32.10 15.56
C ASN A 572 -13.83 32.11 16.63
N GLY A 573 -13.91 31.08 17.49
CA GLY A 573 -14.91 30.99 18.56
C GLY A 573 -16.33 30.70 18.09
N LEU A 574 -16.50 30.15 16.87
CA LEU A 574 -17.79 29.80 16.28
C LEU A 574 -18.05 28.30 16.40
N ASP A 575 -19.32 27.93 16.61
CA ASP A 575 -19.74 26.53 16.64
C ASP A 575 -19.71 25.93 15.21
N PRO A 576 -18.95 24.85 14.97
CA PRO A 576 -18.88 24.24 13.67
C PRO A 576 -20.08 23.38 13.26
N HIS A 577 -21.00 23.07 14.18
CA HIS A 577 -22.12 22.19 13.90
C HIS A 577 -23.03 22.73 12.79
N GLY A 578 -23.50 21.84 11.90
CA GLY A 578 -24.43 22.18 10.82
C GLY A 578 -23.80 22.82 9.58
N VAL A 579 -22.49 23.08 9.57
CA VAL A 579 -21.77 23.65 8.42
C VAL A 579 -20.92 22.59 7.73
N ARG A 580 -21.02 22.51 6.40
CA ARG A 580 -20.26 21.53 5.61
C ARG A 580 -19.88 22.05 4.23
N LEU A 581 -18.75 21.56 3.71
CA LEU A 581 -18.41 21.70 2.30
C LEU A 581 -19.21 20.66 1.50
N THR A 582 -19.79 21.06 0.38
CA THR A 582 -20.47 20.20 -0.58
C THR A 582 -19.97 20.53 -1.99
N HIS A 583 -20.40 19.73 -2.97
CA HIS A 583 -19.91 19.82 -4.33
C HIS A 583 -20.98 19.53 -5.39
N SER A 584 -20.80 20.06 -6.60
CA SER A 584 -21.63 19.70 -7.76
C SER A 584 -21.24 18.32 -8.31
N PRO A 585 -22.14 17.60 -9.01
CA PRO A 585 -21.81 16.28 -9.54
C PRO A 585 -20.66 16.31 -10.55
N ALA A 586 -19.70 15.40 -10.37
CA ALA A 586 -18.60 15.17 -11.30
C ALA A 586 -19.11 14.72 -12.67
N GLY A 587 -18.46 15.17 -13.75
CA GLY A 587 -18.76 14.72 -15.13
C GLY A 587 -19.80 15.54 -15.88
N GLY A 588 -20.33 16.59 -15.26
CA GLY A 588 -21.28 17.53 -15.85
C GLY A 588 -22.66 16.92 -16.07
N LEU A 589 -23.70 17.60 -15.61
CA LEU A 589 -25.06 17.28 -16.03
C LEU A 589 -25.22 17.71 -17.49
N LYS A 590 -25.61 16.80 -18.38
CA LYS A 590 -25.84 17.15 -19.78
C LYS A 590 -26.96 18.19 -19.86
N PRO A 591 -26.73 19.39 -20.44
CA PRO A 591 -27.73 20.44 -20.59
C PRO A 591 -29.08 19.93 -21.11
N GLU A 592 -29.06 18.96 -22.02
CA GLU A 592 -30.26 18.36 -22.61
C GLU A 592 -31.06 17.51 -21.61
N GLN A 593 -30.38 16.80 -20.71
CA GLN A 593 -31.02 15.98 -19.67
C GLN A 593 -31.67 16.87 -18.61
N ILE A 594 -30.99 17.94 -18.19
CA ILE A 594 -31.55 18.95 -17.29
C ILE A 594 -32.77 19.60 -17.95
N ALA A 595 -32.62 20.12 -19.17
CA ALA A 595 -33.71 20.78 -19.89
C ALA A 595 -34.94 19.85 -20.05
N THR A 596 -34.71 18.57 -20.34
CA THR A 596 -35.78 17.56 -20.43
C THR A 596 -36.46 17.31 -19.08
N ALA A 597 -35.68 17.10 -18.01
CA ALA A 597 -36.22 16.85 -16.67
C ALA A 597 -36.97 18.07 -16.14
N LEU A 598 -36.41 19.27 -16.28
CA LEU A 598 -37.04 20.51 -15.87
C LEU A 598 -38.27 20.84 -16.71
N GLY A 599 -38.25 20.53 -18.01
CA GLY A 599 -39.42 20.64 -18.88
C GLY A 599 -40.56 19.73 -18.42
N GLN A 600 -40.27 18.49 -18.05
CA GLN A 600 -41.27 17.55 -17.53
C GLN A 600 -41.83 17.98 -16.17
N ILE A 601 -40.97 18.42 -15.25
CA ILE A 601 -41.36 18.91 -13.92
C ILE A 601 -42.18 20.20 -14.05
N GLY A 602 -41.73 21.14 -14.88
CA GLY A 602 -42.44 22.39 -15.14
C GLY A 602 -43.82 22.18 -15.78
N GLN A 603 -43.96 21.22 -16.70
CA GLN A 603 -45.25 20.88 -17.32
C GLN A 603 -46.22 20.20 -16.34
N SER A 604 -45.70 19.48 -15.34
CA SER A 604 -46.52 18.79 -14.35
C SER A 604 -47.12 19.71 -13.27
N GLY A 605 -46.63 20.95 -13.15
CA GLY A 605 -47.14 21.95 -12.20
C GLY A 605 -46.76 21.70 -10.74
N PHE A 606 -45.86 20.75 -10.45
CA PHE A 606 -45.41 20.45 -9.09
C PHE A 606 -44.39 21.45 -8.52
N LEU A 607 -43.76 22.26 -9.37
CA LEU A 607 -42.76 23.27 -8.96
C LEU A 607 -43.15 24.65 -9.51
N THR A 608 -43.04 25.68 -8.68
CA THR A 608 -43.21 27.08 -9.12
C THR A 608 -41.82 27.71 -9.21
N TRP A 609 -41.41 28.09 -10.42
CA TRP A 609 -40.07 28.64 -10.67
C TRP A 609 -39.91 30.03 -10.04
N SER A 610 -39.01 30.18 -9.08
CA SER A 610 -38.61 31.49 -8.53
C SER A 610 -37.60 32.21 -9.44
N ALA A 611 -37.23 33.44 -9.07
CA ALA A 611 -36.17 34.17 -9.72
C ALA A 611 -34.79 33.59 -9.38
N ASP A 612 -34.59 33.14 -8.14
CA ASP A 612 -33.36 32.48 -7.68
C ASP A 612 -33.11 31.15 -8.40
N ASP A 613 -34.18 30.37 -8.65
CA ASP A 613 -34.07 29.16 -9.47
C ASP A 613 -33.56 29.44 -10.88
N GLU A 614 -33.91 30.60 -11.45
CA GLU A 614 -33.42 31.01 -12.76
C GLU A 614 -31.95 31.46 -12.70
N VAL A 615 -31.53 32.14 -11.63
CA VAL A 615 -30.11 32.48 -11.40
C VAL A 615 -29.28 31.19 -11.31
N TRP A 616 -29.75 30.22 -10.53
CA TRP A 616 -29.12 28.91 -10.39
C TRP A 616 -29.07 28.14 -11.73
N LEU A 617 -30.15 28.15 -12.52
CA LEU A 617 -30.10 27.55 -13.86
C LEU A 617 -29.11 28.25 -14.77
N ARG A 618 -29.07 29.59 -14.75
CA ARG A 618 -28.13 30.36 -15.56
C ARG A 618 -26.68 30.02 -15.23
N SER A 619 -26.36 29.74 -13.97
CA SER A 619 -25.01 29.30 -13.60
C SER A 619 -24.69 27.91 -14.17
N ILE A 620 -25.61 26.96 -14.05
CA ILE A 620 -25.46 25.60 -14.61
C ILE A 620 -25.25 25.63 -16.13
N PHE A 621 -26.03 26.43 -16.85
CA PHE A 621 -25.95 26.55 -18.30
C PHE A 621 -24.90 27.56 -18.79
N ARG A 622 -24.12 28.16 -17.88
CA ARG A 622 -23.12 29.23 -18.18
C ARG A 622 -23.70 30.39 -19.01
N LEU A 623 -24.95 30.77 -18.72
CA LEU A 623 -25.63 31.91 -19.33
C LEU A 623 -25.19 33.23 -18.68
N PRO A 624 -25.39 34.40 -19.33
CA PRO A 624 -25.07 35.69 -18.74
C PRO A 624 -25.72 35.87 -17.37
N VAL A 625 -24.91 36.28 -16.39
CA VAL A 625 -25.32 36.54 -15.01
C VAL A 625 -26.39 37.62 -15.01
N ARG A 626 -27.48 37.34 -14.30
CA ARG A 626 -28.53 38.29 -13.96
C ARG A 626 -28.86 38.07 -12.48
N ASP A 627 -29.08 39.15 -11.76
CA ASP A 627 -29.54 39.14 -10.38
C ASP A 627 -31.03 38.77 -10.31
N ALA A 628 -31.42 38.14 -9.19
CA ALA A 628 -32.78 37.69 -8.98
C ALA A 628 -33.79 38.85 -8.98
N GLU A 629 -33.40 40.02 -8.46
CA GLU A 629 -34.25 41.22 -8.46
C GLU A 629 -34.59 41.67 -9.89
N THR A 630 -33.60 41.75 -10.78
CA THR A 630 -33.81 42.09 -12.19
C THR A 630 -34.67 41.06 -12.92
N ILE A 631 -34.47 39.76 -12.63
CA ILE A 631 -35.29 38.69 -13.23
C ILE A 631 -36.75 38.82 -12.75
N GLN A 632 -36.97 39.06 -11.46
CA GLN A 632 -38.31 39.21 -10.91
C GLN A 632 -39.01 40.46 -11.46
N ALA A 633 -38.28 41.58 -11.59
CA ALA A 633 -38.80 42.81 -12.18
C ALA A 633 -39.27 42.61 -13.64
N ASP A 634 -38.46 41.93 -14.46
CA ASP A 634 -38.83 41.59 -15.85
C ASP A 634 -40.08 40.70 -15.92
N ARG A 635 -40.19 39.73 -14.99
CA ARG A 635 -41.35 38.82 -14.91
C ARG A 635 -42.61 39.58 -14.52
N ASP A 636 -42.53 40.45 -13.53
CA ASP A 636 -43.64 41.30 -13.08
C ASP A 636 -44.09 42.24 -14.20
N GLU A 637 -43.15 42.84 -14.94
CA GLU A 637 -43.44 43.67 -16.10
C GLU A 637 -44.12 42.86 -17.23
N ALA A 638 -43.61 41.67 -17.55
CA ALA A 638 -44.21 40.79 -18.55
C ALA A 638 -45.62 40.32 -18.15
N GLN A 639 -45.84 40.03 -16.87
CA GLN A 639 -47.14 39.64 -16.33
C GLN A 639 -48.13 40.82 -16.36
N ALA A 640 -47.68 42.03 -16.02
CA ALA A 640 -48.46 43.26 -16.15
C ALA A 640 -48.79 43.56 -17.62
N ALA A 641 -47.85 43.36 -18.55
CA ALA A 641 -48.07 43.52 -19.99
C ALA A 641 -49.10 42.51 -20.52
N ARG A 642 -49.01 41.24 -20.12
CA ARG A 642 -50.01 40.20 -20.43
C ARG A 642 -51.39 40.54 -19.87
N ALA A 643 -51.47 41.05 -18.64
CA ALA A 643 -52.72 41.50 -18.05
C ALA A 643 -53.33 42.68 -18.82
N ARG A 644 -52.52 43.65 -19.27
CA ARG A 644 -52.97 44.77 -20.12
C ARG A 644 -53.53 44.29 -21.46
N ILE A 645 -52.89 43.30 -22.10
CA ILE A 645 -53.37 42.71 -23.36
C ILE A 645 -54.66 41.91 -23.15
N ALA A 646 -54.78 41.16 -22.05
CA ALA A 646 -55.99 40.42 -21.70
C ALA A 646 -57.19 41.33 -21.40
N ILE A 647 -56.95 42.49 -20.77
CA ILE A 647 -57.96 43.53 -20.54
C ILE A 647 -58.32 44.24 -21.86
N GLY A 648 -57.35 44.46 -22.76
CA GLY A 648 -57.59 45.06 -24.08
C GLY A 648 -58.35 44.16 -25.07
N ASN A 649 -58.28 42.83 -24.88
CA ASN A 649 -59.02 41.83 -25.66
C ASN A 649 -60.29 41.32 -24.96
N ALA A 650 -60.67 41.88 -23.82
CA ALA A 650 -61.97 41.61 -23.22
C ALA A 650 -63.06 42.19 -24.13
N PRO A 651 -63.98 41.38 -24.69
CA PRO A 651 -65.03 41.91 -25.56
C PRO A 651 -65.86 42.93 -24.76
N THR A 652 -65.99 44.15 -25.29
CA THR A 652 -66.88 45.15 -24.72
C THR A 652 -68.31 44.61 -24.77
N ILE A 653 -69.07 44.83 -23.69
CA ILE A 653 -70.46 44.40 -23.55
C ILE A 653 -71.33 44.88 -24.73
N ASP A 654 -70.93 45.97 -25.41
CA ASP A 654 -71.61 46.49 -26.61
C ASP A 654 -71.50 45.61 -27.87
N GLN A 655 -70.49 44.75 -28.00
CA GLN A 655 -70.36 43.86 -29.17
C GLN A 655 -71.27 42.62 -29.07
N GLN A 656 -71.61 42.18 -27.86
CA GLN A 656 -72.53 41.04 -27.64
C GLN A 656 -74.01 41.42 -27.87
N THR A 657 -74.38 42.70 -27.71
CA THR A 657 -75.75 43.19 -27.97
C THR A 657 -76.05 43.43 -29.46
N ALA A 658 -75.02 43.62 -30.29
CA ALA A 658 -75.16 43.85 -31.73
C ALA A 658 -75.33 42.55 -32.55
N GLU A 659 -74.72 41.44 -32.12
CA GLU A 659 -74.87 40.13 -32.75
C GLU A 659 -76.18 39.40 -32.36
N ALA A 660 -76.71 39.64 -31.15
CA ALA A 660 -77.98 39.06 -30.71
C ALA A 660 -79.24 39.62 -31.41
N ARG A 661 -79.12 40.67 -32.26
CA ARG A 661 -80.23 41.23 -33.05
C ARG A 661 -80.27 40.75 -34.52
N ARG A 662 -79.29 39.99 -34.99
CA ARG A 662 -79.19 39.60 -36.42
C ARG A 662 -79.65 38.17 -36.76
N THR A 663 -80.01 37.34 -35.78
CA THR A 663 -80.43 35.95 -36.03
C THR A 663 -81.72 35.61 -35.27
N ASN A 664 -82.84 36.18 -35.71
CA ASN A 664 -84.17 35.74 -35.32
C ASN A 664 -85.00 35.40 -36.57
N THR A 665 -84.89 34.15 -37.04
CA THR A 665 -85.88 33.53 -37.94
C THR A 665 -86.15 32.08 -37.49
N PRO A 666 -87.40 31.65 -37.26
CA PRO A 666 -87.75 30.30 -36.82
C PRO A 666 -87.66 29.21 -37.91
N PRO A 667 -87.81 27.92 -37.56
CA PRO A 667 -87.26 26.77 -38.29
C PRO A 667 -88.23 26.14 -39.31
N THR A 668 -87.68 25.40 -40.28
CA THR A 668 -88.46 24.50 -41.15
C THR A 668 -88.00 23.04 -41.01
N ALA A 669 -89.00 22.17 -40.92
CA ALA A 669 -89.04 20.76 -40.57
C ALA A 669 -88.21 19.79 -41.43
N MET A 670 -87.56 18.82 -40.78
CA MET A 670 -87.81 17.36 -40.80
C MET A 670 -87.51 16.59 -42.10
N THR A 671 -86.62 15.60 -42.00
CA THR A 671 -86.99 14.17 -42.09
C THR A 671 -85.86 13.23 -41.60
N ARG A 672 -86.27 12.18 -40.89
CA ARG A 672 -85.54 11.01 -40.34
C ARG A 672 -85.78 9.80 -41.28
N PRO A 673 -85.03 8.67 -41.26
CA PRO A 673 -84.83 7.75 -40.11
C PRO A 673 -83.44 7.02 -40.11
N GLY A 674 -83.01 6.14 -39.19
CA GLY A 674 -83.60 5.50 -38.00
C GLY A 674 -82.58 4.64 -37.22
N ARG A 675 -82.80 4.56 -35.90
CA ARG A 675 -82.73 3.44 -34.92
C ARG A 675 -81.57 2.39 -34.93
N SER A 676 -80.73 2.45 -33.88
CA SER A 676 -80.41 1.36 -32.90
C SER A 676 -79.69 2.02 -31.69
N GLY A 677 -79.77 1.63 -30.41
CA GLY A 677 -80.35 0.48 -29.72
C GLY A 677 -79.41 -0.07 -28.63
N ASN A 678 -79.29 0.64 -27.49
CA ASN A 678 -78.88 0.23 -26.12
C ASN A 678 -78.13 -1.10 -25.81
N GLY A 679 -77.17 -1.04 -24.87
CA GLY A 679 -77.12 -2.01 -23.76
C GLY A 679 -75.76 -2.43 -23.14
N ASN A 680 -75.45 -1.87 -21.97
CA ASN A 680 -75.03 -2.51 -20.68
C ASN A 680 -73.90 -3.57 -20.53
N GLY A 681 -73.14 -3.41 -19.42
CA GLY A 681 -72.73 -4.48 -18.47
C GLY A 681 -71.23 -4.87 -18.47
N LYS A 682 -70.36 -4.38 -17.56
CA LYS A 682 -70.03 -4.83 -16.19
C LYS A 682 -69.62 -6.32 -15.99
N ARG A 683 -68.46 -6.49 -15.29
CA ARG A 683 -67.99 -7.59 -14.40
C ARG A 683 -67.37 -8.84 -15.08
N ARG A 684 -66.36 -9.56 -14.55
CA ARG A 684 -65.44 -9.49 -13.39
C ARG A 684 -64.45 -10.69 -13.49
N TRP A 685 -63.26 -10.55 -12.89
CA TRP A 685 -62.41 -11.58 -12.24
C TRP A 685 -61.57 -12.58 -13.09
N PRO A 686 -60.48 -13.15 -12.52
CA PRO A 686 -59.11 -13.11 -13.06
C PRO A 686 -58.62 -14.51 -13.48
N ARG A 687 -57.38 -14.62 -14.00
CA ARG A 687 -56.35 -15.61 -13.61
C ARG A 687 -55.17 -15.67 -14.61
N PHE A 688 -53.97 -15.75 -14.03
CA PHE A 688 -52.79 -16.52 -14.47
C PHE A 688 -52.03 -16.13 -15.76
N TRP A 689 -50.76 -15.75 -15.55
CA TRP A 689 -49.60 -16.14 -16.37
C TRP A 689 -49.57 -17.69 -16.44
N PRO A 690 -49.16 -18.38 -17.54
CA PRO A 690 -47.78 -18.26 -17.97
C PRO A 690 -47.40 -18.45 -19.46
N GLY A 691 -46.30 -17.80 -19.83
CA GLY A 691 -45.13 -18.50 -20.37
C GLY A 691 -45.01 -18.66 -21.90
N ASN A 692 -43.80 -18.34 -22.37
CA ASN A 692 -43.14 -18.83 -23.58
C ASN A 692 -43.74 -18.36 -24.92
N ARG A 693 -42.97 -18.00 -25.96
CA ARG A 693 -41.56 -18.21 -26.29
C ARG A 693 -41.31 -17.40 -27.58
N THR A 694 -40.02 -17.15 -27.85
CA THR A 694 -39.41 -16.92 -29.19
C THR A 694 -39.89 -15.67 -29.93
N THR A 695 -39.02 -14.70 -30.24
CA THR A 695 -37.81 -14.83 -31.08
C THR A 695 -36.68 -13.91 -30.66
#